data_AF-A0A077M8Q4-F1
#
_entry.id   AF-A0A077M8Q4-F1
#
_cell.length_a   1.000
_cell.length_b   1.000
_cell.length_c   1.000
_cell.angle_alpha   90.00
_cell.angle_beta   90.00
_cell.angle_gamma   90.00
#
_symmetry.space_group_name_H-M   'P 1'
#
loop_
_entity.id
_entity.type
_entity.pdbx_description
1 polymer ?
#
loop_
_entity_poly.entity_id
_entity_poly.type
_entity_poly.pdbx_seq_one_letter_code
_entity_poly.pdbx_strand_id
1 'polypeptide(L)'
;MSRARRNLQAALTRAAALSVILGSGVGLVNVALLWGIFPGLAMVVILLTYLALGVWSLVVAATTTALLPMRLISIISLGCYVAYPFLGPTHPTSEYSPLTHVLVIGGVCASISFGAFAGATTAVLAGVATALIRAEQTSVLQGVLEGALLAVTGLAAALAVVLIRRASASVALATDELWQLQALAAQSRQADIERGRFDSIVHDAVIGGLLIAGRGLDDNAARHLAAEAVTAYDSGGVDSVSGGDDWPSRVRDVARRLGLDLVLQVRGMPRQTWVSDAIFTATAEALSNVARHSGQTQAHIQAFFNPRLMKVVIRDEGRGFDLAQRSPRRAGISTSIQGRLRAVGGDAEIESAPGRGTTVSLTARPVARAGEVPITPWRVSAFAPLLVMAVVAIGIHAAIGFQYLDAVRLPALDYAGVAVILGLLLWTWRGPQRRSTWVSSSLLLVALVVCLSANVREPAIHDWRLWFVGALDGVIALIAFRHSAFGGIVTAIVIPAAMTLTFLVVAGNAAGSAVLSAATQLVVCAILGLLLRRGLDLAATSMNQVARMAYRLRVDELAREARVEEVRLRNRELGSACLPMLRRIGEGGMLSEEDRRQCLRLEAAVRDQLVARRLLDQDLVAALDQARSRGIRVDLAVGKGAADATLVTLRDLLGVLLPILRAPSAVRATAAPISQLDDLSSAAKVPGRIVVTHQGSAEGAFDAAVLALGHDSRVSMEVIDDVLLVQVLPIAPGDPIEASAESRDSQDPPELAEPSRLARVSEACPA
;
A
#
# COMPACT_ATOMS: atom_id res chain seq x y z
N MET A 1 -6.00 6.54 -20.65
CA MET A 1 -6.80 6.85 -19.42
C MET A 1 -6.77 5.65 -18.48
N SER A 2 -6.35 5.82 -17.23
CA SER A 2 -6.28 4.73 -16.25
C SER A 2 -7.64 4.07 -16.02
N ARG A 3 -7.66 2.76 -15.73
CA ARG A 3 -8.89 1.98 -15.46
C ARG A 3 -9.71 2.57 -14.31
N ALA A 4 -9.02 3.14 -13.31
CA ALA A 4 -9.63 3.88 -12.20
C ALA A 4 -10.42 5.12 -12.67
N ARG A 5 -9.87 5.91 -13.60
CA ARG A 5 -10.54 7.09 -14.15
C ARG A 5 -11.81 6.73 -14.93
N ARG A 6 -11.79 5.60 -15.65
CA ARG A 6 -12.98 5.05 -16.36
C ARG A 6 -14.05 4.54 -15.38
N ASN A 7 -13.66 3.82 -14.34
CA ASN A 7 -14.60 3.31 -13.32
C ASN A 7 -15.25 4.46 -12.52
N LEU A 8 -14.48 5.49 -12.19
CA LEU A 8 -15.00 6.70 -11.56
C LEU A 8 -16.00 7.41 -12.46
N GLN A 9 -15.64 7.61 -13.72
CA GLN A 9 -16.50 8.27 -14.68
C GLN A 9 -17.79 7.47 -14.85
N ALA A 10 -17.72 6.14 -14.93
CA ALA A 10 -18.89 5.28 -14.93
C ALA A 10 -19.75 5.44 -13.66
N ALA A 11 -19.14 5.52 -12.47
CA ALA A 11 -19.84 5.70 -11.21
C ALA A 11 -20.53 7.08 -11.12
N LEU A 12 -19.85 8.15 -11.54
CA LEU A 12 -20.41 9.51 -11.62
C LEU A 12 -21.54 9.60 -12.64
N THR A 13 -21.36 9.01 -13.82
CA THR A 13 -22.39 8.95 -14.87
C THR A 13 -23.61 8.18 -14.40
N ARG A 14 -23.44 7.03 -13.70
CA ARG A 14 -24.54 6.27 -13.12
C ARG A 14 -25.27 7.02 -11.99
N ALA A 15 -24.53 7.68 -11.11
CA ALA A 15 -25.10 8.50 -10.03
C ALA A 15 -25.90 9.68 -10.57
N ALA A 16 -25.39 10.32 -11.61
CA ALA A 16 -26.08 11.42 -12.27
C ALA A 16 -27.29 10.93 -13.06
N ALA A 17 -27.19 9.82 -13.78
CA ALA A 17 -28.32 9.20 -14.45
C ALA A 17 -29.42 8.82 -13.46
N LEU A 18 -29.08 8.27 -12.30
CA LEU A 18 -30.06 8.00 -11.24
C LEU A 18 -30.72 9.29 -10.72
N SER A 19 -29.93 10.35 -10.54
CA SER A 19 -30.44 11.67 -10.13
C SER A 19 -31.38 12.28 -11.17
N VAL A 20 -31.08 12.12 -12.46
CA VAL A 20 -31.94 12.54 -13.57
C VAL A 20 -33.20 11.68 -13.64
N ILE A 21 -33.12 10.35 -13.46
CA ILE A 21 -34.29 9.46 -13.44
C ILE A 21 -35.25 9.90 -12.32
N LEU A 22 -34.71 10.12 -11.12
CA LEU A 22 -35.51 10.53 -9.97
C LEU A 22 -36.10 11.93 -10.17
N GLY A 23 -35.28 12.90 -10.59
CA GLY A 23 -35.75 14.26 -10.86
C GLY A 23 -36.75 14.33 -12.02
N SER A 24 -36.61 13.46 -13.04
CA SER A 24 -37.57 13.35 -14.13
C SER A 24 -38.86 12.69 -13.68
N GLY A 25 -38.79 11.74 -12.74
CA GLY A 25 -39.95 11.19 -12.05
C GLY A 25 -40.71 12.26 -11.26
N VAL A 26 -40.02 13.10 -10.47
CA VAL A 26 -40.61 14.27 -9.81
C VAL A 26 -41.31 15.16 -10.83
N GLY A 27 -40.60 15.47 -11.91
CA GLY A 27 -41.09 16.31 -12.99
C GLY A 27 -42.36 15.77 -13.64
N LEU A 28 -42.37 14.49 -14.02
CA LEU A 28 -43.51 13.79 -14.61
C LEU A 28 -44.72 13.80 -13.66
N VAL A 29 -44.48 13.56 -12.38
CA VAL A 29 -45.52 13.57 -11.36
C VAL A 29 -46.09 14.97 -11.18
N ASN A 30 -45.25 15.99 -11.04
CA ASN A 30 -45.70 17.38 -10.91
C ASN A 30 -46.43 17.87 -12.17
N VAL A 31 -45.95 17.48 -13.36
CA VAL A 31 -46.59 17.78 -14.64
C VAL A 31 -47.96 17.09 -14.75
N ALA A 32 -48.07 15.82 -14.33
CA ALA A 32 -49.34 15.09 -14.32
C ALA A 32 -50.35 15.72 -13.35
N LEU A 33 -49.89 16.20 -12.20
CA LEU A 33 -50.72 16.91 -11.21
C LEU A 33 -51.22 18.26 -11.73
N LEU A 34 -50.40 18.95 -12.54
CA LEU A 34 -50.71 20.27 -13.11
C LEU A 34 -51.43 20.20 -14.46
N TRP A 35 -51.65 19.01 -15.01
CA TRP A 35 -52.34 18.80 -16.29
C TRP A 35 -53.75 19.39 -16.30
N GLY A 36 -54.44 19.39 -15.16
CA GLY A 36 -55.76 20.00 -15.01
C GLY A 36 -55.75 21.54 -14.97
N ILE A 37 -54.59 22.16 -14.75
CA ILE A 37 -54.42 23.61 -14.57
C ILE A 37 -53.84 24.26 -15.85
N PHE A 38 -53.01 23.53 -16.60
CA PHE A 38 -52.33 24.03 -17.80
C PHE A 38 -52.49 23.08 -19.01
N PRO A 39 -53.64 23.09 -19.69
CA PRO A 39 -53.83 22.30 -20.90
C PRO A 39 -53.10 22.93 -22.11
N GLY A 40 -52.37 22.13 -22.90
CA GLY A 40 -51.83 22.60 -24.20
C GLY A 40 -50.54 21.93 -24.68
N LEU A 41 -50.08 22.36 -25.88
CA LEU A 41 -48.89 21.85 -26.56
C LEU A 41 -47.61 21.99 -25.70
N ALA A 42 -47.48 23.09 -24.94
CA ALA A 42 -46.35 23.30 -24.04
C ALA A 42 -46.27 22.19 -22.96
N MET A 43 -47.41 21.75 -22.43
CA MET A 43 -47.44 20.68 -21.41
C MET A 43 -47.08 19.32 -21.99
N VAL A 44 -47.53 19.03 -23.22
CA VAL A 44 -47.13 17.83 -23.97
C VAL A 44 -45.61 17.83 -24.22
N VAL A 45 -45.04 18.96 -24.61
CA VAL A 45 -43.58 19.11 -24.82
C VAL A 45 -42.81 18.89 -23.51
N ILE A 46 -43.28 19.42 -22.38
CA ILE A 46 -42.66 19.22 -21.06
C ILE A 46 -42.74 17.75 -20.63
N LEU A 47 -43.90 17.10 -20.79
CA LEU A 47 -44.11 15.70 -20.46
C LEU A 47 -43.19 14.79 -21.30
N LEU A 48 -43.13 15.01 -22.61
CA LEU A 48 -42.23 14.28 -23.52
C LEU A 48 -40.76 14.54 -23.20
N THR A 49 -40.41 15.75 -22.77
CA THR A 49 -39.05 16.09 -22.34
C THR A 49 -38.64 15.31 -21.09
N TYR A 50 -39.50 15.23 -20.07
CA TYR A 50 -39.23 14.43 -18.88
C TYR A 50 -39.22 12.93 -19.14
N LEU A 51 -40.13 12.43 -19.99
CA LEU A 51 -40.15 11.03 -20.40
C LEU A 51 -38.88 10.67 -21.17
N ALA A 52 -38.47 11.52 -22.12
CA ALA A 52 -37.23 11.35 -22.87
C ALA A 52 -36.01 11.41 -21.95
N LEU A 53 -35.95 12.36 -21.01
CA LEU A 53 -34.87 12.48 -20.00
C LEU A 53 -34.77 11.22 -19.12
N GLY A 54 -35.90 10.68 -18.66
CA GLY A 54 -35.96 9.48 -17.82
C GLY A 54 -35.53 8.22 -18.58
N VAL A 55 -36.15 7.95 -19.73
CA VAL A 55 -35.83 6.78 -20.59
C VAL A 55 -34.38 6.83 -21.05
N TRP A 56 -33.92 8.01 -21.44
CA TRP A 56 -32.55 8.17 -21.92
C TRP A 56 -31.52 8.02 -20.79
N SER A 57 -31.83 8.50 -19.57
CA SER A 57 -30.96 8.30 -18.40
C SER A 57 -30.88 6.83 -17.98
N LEU A 58 -31.95 6.04 -18.12
CA LEU A 58 -31.92 4.58 -17.94
C LEU A 58 -30.94 3.92 -18.93
N VAL A 59 -30.99 4.33 -20.19
CA VAL A 59 -30.05 3.84 -21.22
C VAL A 59 -28.62 4.22 -20.88
N VAL A 60 -28.37 5.47 -20.46
CA VAL A 60 -27.02 5.95 -20.10
C VAL A 60 -26.45 5.24 -18.87
N ALA A 61 -27.26 5.02 -17.83
CA ALA A 61 -26.87 4.26 -16.65
C ALA A 61 -26.45 2.82 -17.00
N ALA A 62 -27.12 2.23 -18.00
CA ALA A 62 -26.91 0.85 -18.42
C ALA A 62 -25.78 0.67 -19.44
N THR A 63 -25.52 1.64 -20.33
CA THR A 63 -24.78 1.36 -21.58
C THR A 63 -23.50 2.15 -21.83
N THR A 64 -23.27 3.33 -21.22
CA THR A 64 -22.13 4.18 -21.65
C THR A 64 -21.38 4.90 -20.52
N THR A 65 -20.09 5.19 -20.76
CA THR A 65 -19.28 6.15 -19.98
C THR A 65 -19.22 7.53 -20.65
N ALA A 66 -19.98 7.71 -21.73
CA ALA A 66 -19.97 8.91 -22.55
C ALA A 66 -20.63 10.08 -21.80
N LEU A 67 -20.02 11.27 -21.90
CA LEU A 67 -20.56 12.50 -21.32
C LEU A 67 -21.56 13.20 -22.25
N LEU A 68 -21.61 12.82 -23.54
CA LEU A 68 -22.50 13.40 -24.54
C LEU A 68 -23.96 13.48 -24.05
N PRO A 69 -24.50 12.44 -23.38
CA PRO A 69 -25.87 12.52 -22.91
C PRO A 69 -26.11 13.65 -21.91
N MET A 70 -25.25 13.75 -20.90
CA MET A 70 -25.31 14.79 -19.90
C MET A 70 -25.16 16.19 -20.50
N ARG A 71 -24.37 16.32 -21.58
CA ARG A 71 -24.24 17.57 -22.32
C ARG A 71 -25.55 17.98 -22.98
N LEU A 72 -26.24 17.07 -23.68
CA LEU A 72 -27.52 17.44 -24.31
C LEU A 72 -28.59 17.73 -23.25
N ILE A 73 -28.62 17.00 -22.12
CA ILE A 73 -29.52 17.33 -21.00
C ILE A 73 -29.29 18.76 -20.54
N SER A 74 -28.04 19.13 -20.27
CA SER A 74 -27.71 20.50 -19.86
C SER A 74 -28.10 21.55 -20.89
N ILE A 75 -27.92 21.28 -22.19
CA ILE A 75 -28.26 22.20 -23.27
C ILE A 75 -29.78 22.32 -23.44
N ILE A 76 -30.50 21.19 -23.41
CA ILE A 76 -31.96 21.14 -23.50
C ILE A 76 -32.58 21.85 -22.31
N SER A 77 -32.11 21.59 -21.07
CA SER A 77 -32.58 22.30 -19.87
C SER A 77 -32.41 23.82 -20.00
N LEU A 78 -31.26 24.27 -20.52
CA LEU A 78 -31.02 25.69 -20.78
C LEU A 78 -31.93 26.24 -21.89
N GLY A 79 -32.19 25.46 -22.94
CA GLY A 79 -33.12 25.82 -24.02
C GLY A 79 -34.56 25.95 -23.54
N CYS A 80 -35.05 25.00 -22.74
CA CYS A 80 -36.37 25.05 -22.10
C CYS A 80 -36.54 26.31 -21.25
N TYR A 81 -35.45 26.78 -20.64
CA TYR A 81 -35.46 27.99 -19.82
C TYR A 81 -35.51 29.28 -20.63
N VAL A 82 -34.71 29.39 -21.68
CA VAL A 82 -34.78 30.52 -22.62
C VAL A 82 -36.17 30.60 -23.26
N ALA A 83 -36.80 29.46 -23.52
CA ALA A 83 -38.14 29.38 -24.07
C ALA A 83 -39.26 29.65 -23.03
N TYR A 84 -38.97 29.58 -21.73
CA TYR A 84 -40.00 29.64 -20.67
C TYR A 84 -40.81 30.95 -20.66
N PRO A 85 -40.22 32.15 -20.78
CA PRO A 85 -40.99 33.40 -20.87
C PRO A 85 -41.97 33.45 -22.05
N PHE A 86 -41.71 32.68 -23.11
CA PHE A 86 -42.50 32.65 -24.34
C PHE A 86 -43.55 31.51 -24.35
N LEU A 87 -43.37 30.50 -23.50
CA LEU A 87 -44.21 29.29 -23.43
C LEU A 87 -45.04 29.19 -22.14
N GLY A 88 -44.68 29.98 -21.12
CA GLY A 88 -45.31 29.97 -19.80
C GLY A 88 -46.70 30.58 -19.80
N PRO A 89 -47.52 30.26 -18.78
CA PRO A 89 -48.87 30.81 -18.64
C PRO A 89 -48.85 32.35 -18.51
N THR A 90 -49.82 33.00 -19.14
CA THR A 90 -50.03 34.46 -19.10
C THR A 90 -50.61 34.96 -17.77
N HIS A 91 -50.92 34.06 -16.84
CA HIS A 91 -51.52 34.39 -15.55
C HIS A 91 -50.57 34.08 -14.38
N PRO A 92 -50.52 34.97 -13.38
CA PRO A 92 -49.72 34.76 -12.18
C PRO A 92 -50.28 33.58 -11.39
N THR A 93 -49.54 32.47 -11.32
CA THR A 93 -49.83 31.41 -10.37
C THR A 93 -48.97 31.56 -9.13
N SER A 94 -49.55 31.30 -7.95
CA SER A 94 -48.82 31.14 -6.69
C SER A 94 -47.88 29.92 -6.71
N GLU A 95 -47.96 29.11 -7.76
CA GLU A 95 -47.27 27.85 -7.93
C GLU A 95 -45.84 28.02 -8.47
N TYR A 96 -44.96 27.14 -8.01
CA TYR A 96 -43.59 27.02 -8.48
C TYR A 96 -43.55 26.27 -9.82
N SER A 97 -42.85 26.80 -10.83
CA SER A 97 -42.81 26.20 -12.17
C SER A 97 -42.15 24.82 -12.17
N PRO A 98 -42.79 23.78 -12.74
CA PRO A 98 -42.18 22.44 -12.90
C PRO A 98 -40.89 22.46 -13.71
N LEU A 99 -40.71 23.45 -14.59
CA LEU A 99 -39.50 23.62 -15.39
C LEU A 99 -38.27 23.96 -14.54
N THR A 100 -38.47 24.48 -13.32
CA THR A 100 -37.36 24.78 -12.42
C THR A 100 -36.63 23.52 -11.95
N HIS A 101 -37.33 22.37 -11.85
CA HIS A 101 -36.67 21.10 -11.58
C HIS A 101 -35.81 20.62 -12.77
N VAL A 102 -36.25 20.88 -14.01
CA VAL A 102 -35.44 20.61 -15.23
C VAL A 102 -34.11 21.38 -15.20
N LEU A 103 -34.11 22.60 -14.66
CA LEU A 103 -32.92 23.45 -14.53
C LEU A 103 -31.94 22.92 -13.50
N VAL A 104 -32.42 22.49 -12.33
CA VAL A 104 -31.56 21.87 -11.30
C VAL A 104 -30.86 20.65 -11.88
N ILE A 105 -31.61 19.80 -12.59
CA ILE A 105 -31.07 18.61 -13.28
C ILE A 105 -30.05 19.02 -14.35
N GLY A 106 -30.37 20.03 -15.15
CA GLY A 106 -29.47 20.58 -16.17
C GLY A 106 -28.17 21.12 -15.59
N GLY A 107 -28.22 21.84 -14.46
CA GLY A 107 -27.06 22.38 -13.75
C GLY A 107 -26.18 21.29 -13.12
N VAL A 108 -26.79 20.23 -12.58
CA VAL A 108 -26.06 19.03 -12.12
C VAL A 108 -25.34 18.37 -13.31
N CYS A 109 -26.04 18.18 -14.43
CA CYS A 109 -25.45 17.62 -15.64
C CYS A 109 -24.33 18.51 -16.20
N ALA A 110 -24.47 19.83 -16.16
CA ALA A 110 -23.44 20.79 -16.55
C ALA A 110 -22.19 20.66 -15.66
N SER A 111 -22.40 20.57 -14.34
CA SER A 111 -21.33 20.39 -13.35
C SER A 111 -20.47 19.16 -13.64
N ILE A 112 -21.12 18.08 -14.09
CA ILE A 112 -20.46 16.80 -14.35
C ILE A 112 -19.84 16.76 -15.75
N SER A 113 -20.49 17.32 -16.77
CA SER A 113 -20.11 17.16 -18.18
C SER A 113 -19.21 18.28 -18.74
N PHE A 114 -19.41 19.52 -18.27
CA PHE A 114 -18.63 20.71 -18.63
C PHE A 114 -17.73 21.19 -17.48
N GLY A 115 -18.00 20.73 -16.25
CA GLY A 115 -17.21 21.05 -15.05
C GLY A 115 -17.99 21.92 -14.07
N ALA A 116 -17.53 21.94 -12.82
CA ALA A 116 -18.24 22.59 -11.72
C ALA A 116 -18.44 24.10 -11.93
N PHE A 117 -17.51 24.77 -12.61
CA PHE A 117 -17.66 26.19 -12.95
C PHE A 117 -18.86 26.41 -13.88
N ALA A 118 -18.98 25.62 -14.95
CA ALA A 118 -20.13 25.71 -15.85
C ALA A 118 -21.45 25.45 -15.12
N GLY A 119 -21.48 24.45 -14.23
CA GLY A 119 -22.65 24.18 -13.40
C GLY A 119 -23.00 25.30 -12.43
N ALA A 120 -22.01 25.91 -11.77
CA ALA A 120 -22.20 27.06 -10.90
C ALA A 120 -22.72 28.29 -11.68
N THR A 121 -22.17 28.56 -12.86
CA THR A 121 -22.64 29.62 -13.75
C THR A 121 -24.09 29.37 -14.17
N THR A 122 -24.43 28.15 -14.60
CA THR A 122 -25.82 27.79 -14.93
C THR A 122 -26.74 27.99 -13.73
N ALA A 123 -26.32 27.62 -12.52
CA ALA A 123 -27.12 27.81 -11.31
C ALA A 123 -27.40 29.29 -11.00
N VAL A 124 -26.38 30.15 -11.11
CA VAL A 124 -26.54 31.60 -10.87
C VAL A 124 -27.42 32.23 -11.94
N LEU A 125 -27.20 31.92 -13.23
CA LEU A 125 -28.01 32.46 -14.33
C LEU A 125 -29.47 31.98 -14.24
N ALA A 126 -29.68 30.72 -13.87
CA ALA A 126 -31.00 30.17 -13.61
C ALA A 126 -31.66 30.86 -12.40
N GLY A 127 -30.92 31.14 -11.32
CA GLY A 127 -31.45 31.89 -10.20
C GLY A 127 -31.85 33.32 -10.56
N VAL A 128 -30.99 34.05 -11.28
CA VAL A 128 -31.24 35.45 -11.67
C VAL A 128 -32.46 35.54 -12.58
N ALA A 129 -32.55 34.74 -13.64
CA ALA A 129 -33.70 34.87 -14.53
C ALA A 129 -34.98 34.29 -13.90
N THR A 130 -34.91 33.33 -12.98
CA THR A 130 -36.08 32.90 -12.18
C THR A 130 -36.56 34.07 -11.33
N ALA A 131 -35.65 34.83 -10.72
CA ALA A 131 -36.01 36.02 -9.96
C ALA A 131 -36.69 37.09 -10.81
N LEU A 132 -36.19 37.35 -12.02
CA LEU A 132 -36.80 38.31 -12.95
C LEU A 132 -38.20 37.88 -13.38
N ILE A 133 -38.36 36.63 -13.82
CA ILE A 133 -39.64 36.10 -14.31
C ILE A 133 -40.67 36.06 -13.17
N ARG A 134 -40.25 35.64 -11.97
CA ARG A 134 -41.15 35.53 -10.81
C ARG A 134 -41.46 36.88 -10.16
N ALA A 135 -40.58 37.86 -10.29
CA ALA A 135 -40.86 39.22 -9.84
C ALA A 135 -42.05 39.84 -10.59
N GLU A 136 -42.21 39.54 -11.88
CA GLU A 136 -43.36 39.98 -12.67
C GLU A 136 -44.65 39.23 -12.32
N GLN A 137 -44.55 37.94 -11.99
CA GLN A 137 -45.71 37.09 -11.69
C GLN A 137 -46.21 37.21 -10.25
N THR A 138 -45.35 37.56 -9.29
CA THR A 138 -45.71 37.54 -7.87
C THR A 138 -45.34 38.85 -7.17
N SER A 139 -44.13 38.94 -6.65
CA SER A 139 -43.54 40.14 -6.08
C SER A 139 -42.03 40.10 -6.26
N VAL A 140 -41.38 41.27 -6.24
CA VAL A 140 -39.92 41.36 -6.35
C VAL A 140 -39.23 40.54 -5.25
N LEU A 141 -39.72 40.62 -4.02
CA LEU A 141 -39.17 39.87 -2.90
C LEU A 141 -39.31 38.35 -3.10
N GLN A 142 -40.51 37.88 -3.45
CA GLN A 142 -40.77 36.46 -3.69
C GLN A 142 -39.90 35.94 -4.83
N GLY A 143 -39.83 36.66 -5.95
CA GLY A 143 -39.00 36.27 -7.10
C GLY A 143 -37.53 36.16 -6.72
N VAL A 144 -36.98 37.16 -6.02
CA VAL A 144 -35.59 37.12 -5.55
C VAL A 144 -35.32 35.92 -4.63
N LEU A 145 -36.23 35.60 -3.71
CA LEU A 145 -36.07 34.45 -2.81
C LEU A 145 -36.12 33.11 -3.55
N GLU A 146 -37.08 32.92 -4.46
CA GLU A 146 -37.19 31.70 -5.28
C GLU A 146 -35.98 31.53 -6.21
N GLY A 147 -35.51 32.62 -6.83
CA GLY A 147 -34.29 32.62 -7.63
C GLY A 147 -33.02 32.33 -6.82
N ALA A 148 -32.91 32.90 -5.62
CA ALA A 148 -31.81 32.62 -4.71
C ALA A 148 -31.81 31.14 -4.26
N LEU A 149 -32.98 30.58 -3.97
CA LEU A 149 -33.13 29.18 -3.61
C LEU A 149 -32.61 28.24 -4.72
N LEU A 150 -32.98 28.52 -5.96
CA LEU A 150 -32.51 27.77 -7.12
C LEU A 150 -31.00 27.86 -7.29
N ALA A 151 -30.44 29.07 -7.19
CA ALA A 151 -29.00 29.28 -7.29
C ALA A 151 -28.24 28.52 -6.20
N VAL A 152 -28.69 28.59 -4.95
CA VAL A 152 -28.05 27.87 -3.82
C VAL A 152 -28.10 26.37 -4.02
N THR A 153 -29.23 25.82 -4.48
CA THR A 153 -29.38 24.39 -4.76
C THR A 153 -28.41 23.92 -5.86
N GLY A 154 -28.33 24.66 -6.96
CA GLY A 154 -27.40 24.36 -8.05
C GLY A 154 -25.93 24.52 -7.67
N LEU A 155 -25.59 25.54 -6.86
CA LEU A 155 -24.25 25.73 -6.32
C LEU A 155 -23.85 24.62 -5.36
N ALA A 156 -24.78 24.14 -4.51
CA ALA A 156 -24.55 22.99 -3.64
C ALA A 156 -24.26 21.71 -4.45
N ALA A 157 -25.00 21.49 -5.54
CA ALA A 157 -24.73 20.39 -6.46
C ALA A 157 -23.36 20.49 -7.14
N ALA A 158 -23.00 21.67 -7.66
CA ALA A 158 -21.68 21.91 -8.26
C ALA A 158 -20.55 21.66 -7.25
N LEU A 159 -20.73 22.12 -6.02
CA LEU A 159 -19.79 21.91 -4.91
C LEU A 159 -19.64 20.43 -4.54
N ALA A 160 -20.75 19.68 -4.48
CA ALA A 160 -20.71 18.23 -4.26
C ALA A 160 -19.88 17.52 -5.35
N VAL A 161 -20.04 17.91 -6.62
CA VAL A 161 -19.24 17.38 -7.74
C VAL A 161 -17.75 17.70 -7.57
N VAL A 162 -17.39 18.92 -7.14
CA VAL A 162 -15.99 19.28 -6.84
C VAL A 162 -15.41 18.37 -5.75
N LEU A 163 -16.14 18.16 -4.66
CA LEU A 163 -15.68 17.35 -3.53
C LEU A 163 -15.48 15.89 -3.95
N ILE A 164 -16.39 15.31 -4.74
CA ILE A 164 -16.23 13.95 -5.28
C ILE A 164 -15.02 13.87 -6.22
N ARG A 165 -14.85 14.85 -7.12
CA ARG A 165 -13.71 14.89 -8.05
C ARG A 165 -12.38 15.00 -7.30
N ARG A 166 -12.31 15.80 -6.24
CA ARG A 166 -11.11 15.93 -5.38
C ARG A 166 -10.76 14.59 -4.72
N ALA A 167 -11.74 13.93 -4.08
CA ALA A 167 -11.55 12.61 -3.48
C ALA A 167 -11.11 11.55 -4.48
N SER A 168 -11.48 11.72 -5.75
CA SER A 168 -11.11 10.77 -6.79
C SER A 168 -9.74 11.07 -7.41
N ALA A 169 -9.36 12.34 -7.50
CA ALA A 169 -8.04 12.75 -7.95
C ALA A 169 -6.95 12.23 -7.00
N SER A 170 -7.20 12.24 -5.68
CA SER A 170 -6.28 11.64 -4.71
C SER A 170 -6.13 10.12 -4.92
N VAL A 171 -7.19 9.40 -5.28
CA VAL A 171 -7.10 7.97 -5.64
C VAL A 171 -6.22 7.78 -6.88
N ALA A 172 -6.43 8.60 -7.92
CA ALA A 172 -5.69 8.49 -9.17
C ALA A 172 -4.19 8.74 -8.99
N LEU A 173 -3.82 9.76 -8.21
CA LEU A 173 -2.42 10.05 -7.88
C LEU A 173 -1.78 8.88 -7.11
N ALA A 174 -2.47 8.35 -6.09
CA ALA A 174 -1.98 7.20 -5.33
C ALA A 174 -1.80 5.96 -6.22
N THR A 175 -2.69 5.71 -7.17
CA THR A 175 -2.54 4.58 -8.10
C THR A 175 -1.34 4.76 -9.03
N ASP A 176 -1.03 6.00 -9.43
CA ASP A 176 0.11 6.29 -10.31
C ASP A 176 1.43 6.06 -9.57
N GLU A 177 1.51 6.53 -8.32
CA GLU A 177 2.65 6.26 -7.43
C GLU A 177 2.89 4.75 -7.24
N LEU A 178 1.83 3.97 -7.06
CA LEU A 178 1.94 2.50 -6.98
C LEU A 178 2.53 1.89 -8.25
N TRP A 179 2.09 2.33 -9.44
CA TRP A 179 2.65 1.85 -10.70
C TRP A 179 4.13 2.20 -10.85
N GLN A 180 4.53 3.41 -10.44
CA GLN A 180 5.93 3.83 -10.44
C GLN A 180 6.78 2.95 -9.51
N LEU A 181 6.29 2.66 -8.30
CA LEU A 181 6.97 1.76 -7.37
C LEU A 181 7.09 0.33 -7.93
N GLN A 182 6.05 -0.17 -8.60
CA GLN A 182 6.11 -1.47 -9.27
C GLN A 182 7.14 -1.50 -10.40
N ALA A 183 7.21 -0.45 -11.21
CA ALA A 183 8.18 -0.34 -12.29
C ALA A 183 9.62 -0.31 -11.75
N LEU A 184 9.88 0.48 -10.70
CA LEU A 184 11.18 0.52 -10.02
C LEU A 184 11.56 -0.85 -9.43
N ALA A 185 10.63 -1.53 -8.76
CA ALA A 185 10.87 -2.86 -8.20
C ALA A 185 11.11 -3.92 -9.29
N ALA A 186 10.50 -3.78 -10.47
CA ALA A 186 10.75 -4.66 -11.61
C ALA A 186 12.16 -4.43 -12.20
N GLN A 187 12.55 -3.17 -12.37
CA GLN A 187 13.88 -2.80 -12.85
C GLN A 187 15.00 -3.26 -11.91
N SER A 188 14.80 -3.07 -10.60
CA SER A 188 15.72 -3.54 -9.54
C SER A 188 15.92 -5.06 -9.60
N ARG A 189 14.83 -5.83 -9.79
CA ARG A 189 14.90 -7.28 -9.98
C ARG A 189 15.70 -7.69 -11.22
N GLN A 190 15.51 -6.99 -12.34
CA GLN A 190 16.24 -7.32 -13.56
C GLN A 190 17.75 -7.04 -13.41
N ALA A 191 18.11 -5.90 -12.82
CA ALA A 191 19.51 -5.57 -12.56
C ALA A 191 20.20 -6.60 -11.67
N ASP A 192 19.50 -7.15 -10.68
CA ASP A 192 20.08 -8.17 -9.81
C ASP A 192 20.15 -9.57 -10.46
N ILE A 193 19.26 -9.91 -11.40
CA ILE A 193 19.41 -11.11 -12.23
C ILE A 193 20.64 -10.99 -13.13
N GLU A 194 20.84 -9.82 -13.75
CA GLU A 194 21.99 -9.54 -14.61
C GLU A 194 23.31 -9.59 -13.81
N ARG A 195 23.33 -9.00 -12.61
CA ARG A 195 24.48 -9.08 -11.69
C ARG A 195 24.75 -10.51 -11.21
N GLY A 196 23.71 -11.27 -10.86
CA GLY A 196 23.88 -12.66 -10.44
C GLY A 196 24.48 -13.54 -11.53
N ARG A 197 24.21 -13.25 -12.82
CA ARG A 197 24.90 -13.92 -13.94
C ARG A 197 26.39 -13.57 -13.99
N PHE A 198 26.74 -12.30 -13.75
CA PHE A 198 28.14 -11.89 -13.68
C PHE A 198 28.87 -12.55 -12.51
N ASP A 199 28.26 -12.58 -11.32
CA ASP A 199 28.81 -13.27 -10.15
C ASP A 199 29.06 -14.76 -10.44
N SER A 200 28.15 -15.44 -11.16
CA SER A 200 28.34 -16.84 -11.57
C SER A 200 29.58 -17.05 -12.44
N ILE A 201 29.81 -16.19 -13.43
CA ILE A 201 30.99 -16.26 -14.32
C ILE A 201 32.27 -16.05 -13.52
N VAL A 202 32.24 -15.10 -12.56
CA VAL A 202 33.38 -14.87 -11.65
C VAL A 202 33.65 -16.09 -10.79
N HIS A 203 32.61 -16.71 -10.22
CA HIS A 203 32.76 -17.91 -9.41
C HIS A 203 33.36 -19.08 -10.20
N ASP A 204 32.95 -19.26 -11.46
CA ASP A 204 33.48 -20.32 -12.32
C ASP A 204 34.97 -20.10 -12.64
N ALA A 205 35.37 -18.85 -12.91
CA ALA A 205 36.78 -18.50 -13.13
C ALA A 205 37.63 -18.66 -11.86
N VAL A 206 37.12 -18.28 -10.69
CA VAL A 206 37.80 -18.45 -9.39
C VAL A 206 37.99 -19.93 -9.07
N ILE A 207 36.93 -20.74 -9.16
CA ILE A 207 36.98 -22.18 -8.89
C ILE A 207 37.90 -22.86 -9.89
N GLY A 208 37.72 -22.61 -11.18
CA GLY A 208 38.53 -23.20 -12.24
C GLY A 208 40.02 -22.86 -12.09
N GLY A 209 40.34 -21.59 -11.85
CA GLY A 209 41.72 -21.13 -11.67
C GLY A 209 42.40 -21.77 -10.46
N LEU A 210 41.73 -21.79 -9.30
CA LEU A 210 42.26 -22.40 -8.07
C LEU A 210 42.38 -23.92 -8.18
N LEU A 211 41.41 -24.60 -8.82
CA LEU A 211 41.42 -26.05 -8.98
C LEU A 211 42.56 -26.51 -9.90
N ILE A 212 42.70 -25.86 -11.06
CA ILE A 212 43.74 -26.19 -12.06
C ILE A 212 45.13 -25.92 -11.47
N ALA A 213 45.31 -24.77 -10.80
CA ALA A 213 46.56 -24.44 -10.11
C ALA A 213 46.89 -25.42 -8.97
N GLY A 214 45.88 -25.76 -8.15
CA GLY A 214 46.03 -26.65 -7.01
C GLY A 214 46.39 -28.08 -7.38
N ARG A 215 45.87 -28.59 -8.51
CA ARG A 215 46.20 -29.91 -9.04
C ARG A 215 47.44 -29.94 -9.92
N GLY A 216 47.97 -28.79 -10.33
CA GLY A 216 49.12 -28.68 -11.23
C GLY A 216 48.85 -29.23 -12.62
N LEU A 217 47.63 -29.05 -13.13
CA LEU A 217 47.19 -29.59 -14.43
C LEU A 217 47.67 -28.76 -15.63
N ASP A 218 47.40 -27.44 -15.60
CA ASP A 218 47.75 -26.50 -16.67
C ASP A 218 48.00 -25.09 -16.12
N ASP A 219 49.27 -24.69 -16.03
CA ASP A 219 49.67 -23.39 -15.49
C ASP A 219 49.21 -22.21 -16.36
N ASN A 220 49.04 -22.38 -17.67
CA ASN A 220 48.57 -21.30 -18.56
C ASN A 220 47.06 -21.10 -18.45
N ALA A 221 46.28 -22.17 -18.38
CA ALA A 221 44.84 -22.09 -18.13
C ALA A 221 44.55 -21.49 -16.73
N ALA A 222 45.31 -21.90 -15.70
CA ALA A 222 45.20 -21.33 -14.36
C ALA A 222 45.49 -19.83 -14.33
N ARG A 223 46.54 -19.37 -15.04
CA ARG A 223 46.87 -17.93 -15.17
C ARG A 223 45.76 -17.13 -15.84
N HIS A 224 45.19 -17.67 -16.93
CA HIS A 224 44.14 -16.98 -17.67
C HIS A 224 42.90 -16.76 -16.81
N LEU A 225 42.40 -17.82 -16.16
CA LEU A 225 41.24 -17.77 -15.27
C LEU A 225 41.49 -16.89 -14.04
N ALA A 226 42.71 -16.92 -13.49
CA ALA A 226 43.07 -16.06 -12.37
C ALA A 226 43.11 -14.57 -12.78
N ALA A 227 43.64 -14.24 -13.97
CA ALA A 227 43.64 -12.87 -14.48
C ALA A 227 42.21 -12.35 -14.77
N GLU A 228 41.34 -13.21 -15.30
CA GLU A 228 39.93 -12.91 -15.52
C GLU A 228 39.20 -12.63 -14.19
N ALA A 229 39.38 -13.50 -13.19
CA ALA A 229 38.81 -13.34 -11.85
C ALA A 229 39.29 -12.06 -11.15
N VAL A 230 40.59 -11.73 -11.24
CA VAL A 230 41.16 -10.51 -10.65
C VAL A 230 40.63 -9.25 -11.33
N THR A 231 40.55 -9.25 -12.66
CA THR A 231 40.03 -8.11 -13.44
C THR A 231 38.56 -7.84 -13.11
N ALA A 232 37.75 -8.91 -12.97
CA ALA A 232 36.35 -8.81 -12.59
C ALA A 232 36.15 -8.32 -11.15
N TYR A 233 37.02 -8.70 -10.22
CA TYR A 233 36.99 -8.22 -8.84
C TYR A 233 37.41 -6.74 -8.71
N ASP A 234 38.47 -6.35 -9.42
CA ASP A 234 39.01 -4.98 -9.40
C ASP A 234 38.08 -3.96 -10.09
N SER A 235 37.18 -4.41 -10.97
CA SER A 235 36.20 -3.56 -11.67
C SER A 235 34.89 -3.31 -10.90
N GLY A 236 34.71 -3.84 -9.67
CA GLY A 236 33.41 -3.84 -8.98
C GLY A 236 33.33 -3.39 -7.50
N GLY A 237 34.38 -2.83 -6.88
CA GLY A 237 34.42 -2.63 -5.42
C GLY A 237 34.17 -1.21 -4.87
N VAL A 238 33.03 -0.97 -4.19
CA VAL A 238 32.86 0.11 -3.16
C VAL A 238 31.95 -0.34 -1.99
N ASP A 239 32.50 -0.14 -0.77
CA ASP A 239 31.96 0.05 0.59
C ASP A 239 31.03 -0.94 1.34
N SER A 240 31.30 -0.98 2.64
CA SER A 240 31.18 -1.99 3.71
C SER A 240 29.84 -2.23 4.46
N VAL A 241 29.59 -3.53 4.71
CA VAL A 241 29.33 -4.31 5.95
C VAL A 241 28.06 -4.12 6.83
N SER A 242 27.31 -5.23 6.95
CA SER A 242 26.20 -5.67 7.85
C SER A 242 26.55 -7.11 8.33
N GLY A 243 26.02 -7.76 9.37
CA GLY A 243 24.80 -7.72 10.20
C GLY A 243 24.76 -9.03 11.03
N GLY A 244 24.23 -9.07 12.27
CA GLY A 244 24.05 -10.34 13.04
C GLY A 244 23.89 -10.30 14.59
N ASP A 245 22.66 -10.09 15.05
CA ASP A 245 21.94 -10.59 16.26
C ASP A 245 22.23 -10.25 17.73
N ASP A 246 23.32 -9.57 18.10
CA ASP A 246 23.44 -9.03 19.46
C ASP A 246 23.94 -7.59 19.43
N TRP A 247 23.05 -6.60 19.25
CA TRP A 247 23.49 -5.20 19.13
C TRP A 247 24.43 -4.77 20.28
N PRO A 248 24.11 -5.04 21.56
CA PRO A 248 25.04 -4.76 22.66
C PRO A 248 26.37 -5.52 22.59
N SER A 249 26.38 -6.81 22.25
CA SER A 249 27.63 -7.58 22.21
C SER A 249 28.45 -7.29 20.95
N ARG A 250 27.83 -7.07 19.80
CA ARG A 250 28.50 -6.62 18.57
C ARG A 250 29.18 -5.27 18.76
N VAL A 251 28.52 -4.32 19.42
CA VAL A 251 29.12 -3.01 19.73
C VAL A 251 30.30 -3.19 20.69
N ARG A 252 30.19 -4.09 21.69
CA ARG A 252 31.30 -4.46 22.56
C ARG A 252 32.45 -5.16 21.82
N ASP A 253 32.16 -6.00 20.84
CA ASP A 253 33.17 -6.69 20.02
C ASP A 253 33.93 -5.73 19.13
N VAL A 254 33.22 -4.79 18.50
CA VAL A 254 33.84 -3.72 17.71
C VAL A 254 34.75 -2.86 18.59
N ALA A 255 34.29 -2.44 19.77
CA ALA A 255 35.10 -1.66 20.70
C ALA A 255 36.36 -2.42 21.16
N ARG A 256 36.23 -3.71 21.51
CA ARG A 256 37.37 -4.57 21.88
C ARG A 256 38.40 -4.68 20.76
N ARG A 257 37.97 -4.93 19.52
CA ARG A 257 38.86 -5.02 18.35
C ARG A 257 39.60 -3.71 18.06
N LEU A 258 38.99 -2.58 18.40
CA LEU A 258 39.56 -1.24 18.24
C LEU A 258 40.42 -0.79 19.42
N GLY A 259 40.52 -1.60 20.49
CA GLY A 259 41.30 -1.25 21.69
C GLY A 259 40.66 -0.18 22.57
N LEU A 260 39.33 0.00 22.51
CA LEU A 260 38.59 0.98 23.31
C LEU A 260 37.95 0.33 24.54
N ASP A 261 38.05 1.00 25.69
CA ASP A 261 37.22 0.79 26.88
C ASP A 261 35.83 1.41 26.67
N LEU A 262 34.79 0.58 26.68
CA LEU A 262 33.44 0.99 26.31
C LEU A 262 32.51 1.01 27.52
N VAL A 263 31.95 2.18 27.81
CA VAL A 263 30.82 2.34 28.73
C VAL A 263 29.52 2.30 27.93
N LEU A 264 28.82 1.16 27.98
CA LEU A 264 27.59 0.93 27.21
C LEU A 264 26.35 0.91 28.12
N GLN A 265 25.39 1.80 27.85
CA GLN A 265 24.07 1.80 28.48
C GLN A 265 22.97 1.60 27.44
N VAL A 266 22.16 0.55 27.61
CA VAL A 266 21.07 0.21 26.68
C VAL A 266 19.75 0.17 27.44
N ARG A 267 18.74 0.88 26.92
CA ARG A 267 17.36 0.83 27.41
C ARG A 267 16.43 0.31 26.32
N GLY A 268 15.75 -0.80 26.61
CA GLY A 268 14.94 -1.54 25.65
C GLY A 268 15.79 -2.47 24.77
N MET A 269 15.14 -3.20 23.87
CA MET A 269 15.80 -4.07 22.89
C MET A 269 15.47 -3.56 21.49
N PRO A 270 16.45 -3.43 20.59
CA PRO A 270 16.16 -3.10 19.21
C PRO A 270 15.36 -4.26 18.60
N ARG A 271 14.17 -3.98 18.08
CA ARG A 271 13.43 -4.97 17.27
C ARG A 271 14.14 -5.10 15.92
N GLN A 272 14.45 -6.34 15.53
CA GLN A 272 15.09 -6.66 14.26
C GLN A 272 14.33 -6.00 13.11
N THR A 273 14.97 -5.02 12.51
CA THR A 273 14.51 -4.32 11.31
C THR A 273 15.75 -3.88 10.54
N TRP A 274 15.65 -3.69 9.23
CA TRP A 274 16.70 -3.05 8.42
C TRP A 274 17.16 -1.68 8.99
N VAL A 275 16.30 -1.01 9.78
CA VAL A 275 16.61 0.21 10.54
C VAL A 275 17.61 -0.04 11.68
N SER A 276 17.55 -1.20 12.35
CA SER A 276 18.49 -1.55 13.43
C SER A 276 19.90 -1.81 12.91
N ASP A 277 20.04 -2.38 11.71
CA ASP A 277 21.35 -2.59 11.09
C ASP A 277 21.98 -1.29 10.62
N ALA A 278 21.20 -0.39 10.00
CA ALA A 278 21.70 0.94 9.63
C ALA A 278 22.21 1.74 10.85
N ILE A 279 21.50 1.66 11.98
CA ILE A 279 21.94 2.26 13.24
C ILE A 279 23.22 1.59 13.77
N PHE A 280 23.34 0.26 13.69
CA PHE A 280 24.55 -0.44 14.10
C PHE A 280 25.77 -0.01 13.27
N THR A 281 25.66 -0.03 11.94
CA THR A 281 26.78 0.31 11.05
C THR A 281 27.23 1.76 11.26
N ALA A 282 26.28 2.69 11.46
CA ALA A 282 26.58 4.07 11.83
C ALA A 282 27.30 4.17 13.20
N THR A 283 26.92 3.32 14.17
CA THR A 283 27.57 3.26 15.49
C THR A 283 29.00 2.73 15.39
N ALA A 284 29.24 1.69 14.58
CA ALA A 284 30.56 1.10 14.38
C ALA A 284 31.53 2.09 13.72
N GLU A 285 31.06 2.83 12.72
CA GLU A 285 31.85 3.88 12.07
C GLU A 285 32.19 5.02 13.04
N ALA A 286 31.24 5.41 13.90
CA ALA A 286 31.50 6.41 14.94
C ALA A 286 32.60 5.94 15.92
N LEU A 287 32.56 4.69 16.38
CA LEU A 287 33.60 4.11 17.24
C LEU A 287 34.97 4.04 16.56
N SER A 288 35.01 3.70 15.26
CA SER A 288 36.28 3.69 14.51
C SER A 288 36.91 5.09 14.43
N ASN A 289 36.08 6.13 14.31
CA ASN A 289 36.55 7.50 14.35
C ASN A 289 37.09 7.90 15.73
N VAL A 290 36.46 7.44 16.82
CA VAL A 290 37.00 7.64 18.17
C VAL A 290 38.39 7.01 18.29
N ALA A 291 38.56 5.74 17.88
CA ALA A 291 39.84 5.04 17.98
C ALA A 291 40.96 5.70 17.15
N ARG A 292 40.66 6.12 15.92
CA ARG A 292 41.68 6.73 15.03
C ARG A 292 41.98 8.19 15.37
N HIS A 293 41.02 8.93 15.90
CA HIS A 293 41.08 10.39 15.90
C HIS A 293 40.87 11.05 17.26
N SER A 294 40.25 10.43 18.27
CA SER A 294 40.02 11.11 19.57
C SER A 294 41.31 11.30 20.38
N GLY A 295 42.25 10.33 20.28
CA GLY A 295 43.42 10.24 21.16
C GLY A 295 43.10 9.65 22.54
N GLN A 296 41.86 9.20 22.77
CA GLN A 296 41.40 8.57 24.00
C GLN A 296 41.22 7.07 23.81
N THR A 297 41.33 6.34 24.91
CA THR A 297 41.05 4.90 24.96
C THR A 297 39.64 4.60 25.44
N GLN A 298 38.84 5.59 25.86
CA GLN A 298 37.49 5.39 26.39
C GLN A 298 36.40 6.01 25.50
N ALA A 299 35.28 5.29 25.34
CA ALA A 299 34.09 5.74 24.62
C ALA A 299 32.80 5.48 25.41
N HIS A 300 31.83 6.39 25.31
CA HIS A 300 30.51 6.26 25.95
C HIS A 300 29.40 6.10 24.93
N ILE A 301 28.53 5.10 25.12
CA ILE A 301 27.35 4.88 24.27
C ILE A 301 26.08 4.80 25.12
N GLN A 302 25.08 5.58 24.74
CA GLN A 302 23.72 5.50 25.25
C GLN A 302 22.74 5.14 24.13
N ALA A 303 22.07 4.00 24.28
CA ALA A 303 21.09 3.50 23.32
C ALA A 303 19.69 3.41 23.94
N PHE A 304 18.70 3.93 23.22
CA PHE A 304 17.29 3.88 23.60
C PHE A 304 16.46 3.33 22.44
N PHE A 305 15.82 2.18 22.68
CA PHE A 305 15.05 1.46 21.67
C PHE A 305 13.60 1.28 22.14
N ASN A 306 12.65 1.78 21.34
CA ASN A 306 11.22 1.51 21.51
C ASN A 306 10.52 1.37 20.14
N PRO A 307 9.24 0.92 20.09
CA PRO A 307 8.54 0.70 18.83
C PRO A 307 8.35 1.94 17.92
N ARG A 308 8.58 3.15 18.43
CA ARG A 308 8.36 4.42 17.71
C ARG A 308 9.66 5.17 17.39
N LEU A 309 10.75 4.85 18.07
CA LEU A 309 12.02 5.57 18.01
C LEU A 309 13.18 4.66 18.41
N MET A 310 14.22 4.69 17.60
CA MET A 310 15.55 4.18 17.92
C MET A 310 16.52 5.36 17.98
N LYS A 311 17.22 5.52 19.10
CA LYS A 311 18.19 6.58 19.31
C LYS A 311 19.48 6.01 19.88
N VAL A 312 20.62 6.37 19.31
CA VAL A 312 21.94 6.02 19.82
C VAL A 312 22.79 7.29 19.89
N VAL A 313 23.42 7.52 21.04
CA VAL A 313 24.32 8.65 21.27
C VAL A 313 25.70 8.10 21.62
N ILE A 314 26.73 8.51 20.86
CA ILE A 314 28.13 8.15 21.06
C ILE A 314 28.89 9.39 21.49
N ARG A 315 29.72 9.31 22.54
CA ARG A 315 30.52 10.43 23.06
C ARG A 315 31.96 10.01 23.36
N ASP A 316 32.91 10.86 22.96
CA ASP A 316 34.32 10.81 23.39
C ASP A 316 34.76 12.15 24.02
N GLU A 317 35.77 12.10 24.89
CA GLU A 317 36.39 13.26 25.53
C GLU A 317 37.75 13.61 24.89
N GLY A 318 37.91 13.32 23.60
CA GLY A 318 39.16 13.50 22.89
C GLY A 318 39.44 14.93 22.45
N ARG A 319 40.42 15.06 21.55
CA ARG A 319 40.89 16.35 21.04
C ARG A 319 39.82 17.17 20.30
N GLY A 320 38.70 16.57 19.89
CA GLY A 320 37.64 17.21 19.12
C GLY A 320 38.15 17.82 17.80
N PHE A 321 37.27 18.43 17.02
CA PHE A 321 37.64 19.14 15.80
C PHE A 321 36.68 20.29 15.51
N ASP A 322 37.14 21.25 14.71
CA ASP A 322 36.29 22.34 14.23
C ASP A 322 35.46 21.88 13.03
N LEU A 323 34.12 21.95 13.18
CA LEU A 323 33.16 21.62 12.13
C LEU A 323 33.22 22.59 10.94
N ALA A 324 33.66 23.84 11.15
CA ALA A 324 33.67 24.91 10.15
C ALA A 324 34.89 24.88 9.20
N GLN A 325 36.00 24.23 9.58
CA GLN A 325 37.28 24.24 8.83
C GLN A 325 37.49 23.06 7.86
N ARG A 326 36.45 22.29 7.53
CA ARG A 326 36.59 21.05 6.75
C ARG A 326 36.78 21.29 5.23
N SER A 327 37.89 20.79 4.68
CA SER A 327 38.13 20.69 3.23
C SER A 327 37.22 19.63 2.57
N PRO A 328 36.66 19.87 1.37
CA PRO A 328 35.75 18.94 0.66
C PRO A 328 36.31 17.53 0.42
N ARG A 329 37.64 17.35 0.43
CA ARG A 329 38.32 16.04 0.23
C ARG A 329 38.39 15.15 1.49
N ARG A 330 37.96 15.63 2.67
CA ARG A 330 38.00 14.87 3.95
C ARG A 330 36.61 14.71 4.60
N ALA A 331 35.54 14.72 3.80
CA ALA A 331 34.13 14.67 4.23
C ALA A 331 33.59 13.26 4.57
N GLY A 332 34.45 12.33 5.01
CA GLY A 332 34.08 10.92 5.19
C GLY A 332 33.06 10.67 6.31
N ILE A 333 33.05 11.51 7.35
CA ILE A 333 32.25 11.28 8.57
C ILE A 333 30.78 11.74 8.38
N SER A 334 30.55 12.95 7.85
CA SER A 334 29.19 13.46 7.63
C SER A 334 28.49 12.73 6.49
N THR A 335 29.20 12.47 5.39
CA THR A 335 28.60 11.91 4.18
C THR A 335 28.29 10.42 4.33
N SER A 336 29.13 9.66 5.05
CA SER A 336 28.93 8.20 5.18
C SER A 336 27.94 7.83 6.30
N ILE A 337 27.89 8.57 7.41
CA ILE A 337 26.93 8.32 8.50
C ILE A 337 25.54 8.88 8.16
N GLN A 338 25.44 10.14 7.72
CA GLN A 338 24.15 10.75 7.38
C GLN A 338 23.53 10.13 6.12
N GLY A 339 24.34 9.80 5.10
CA GLY A 339 23.84 9.19 3.86
C GLY A 339 23.14 7.85 4.12
N ARG A 340 23.71 7.01 4.98
CA ARG A 340 23.15 5.68 5.33
C ARG A 340 21.94 5.76 6.25
N LEU A 341 21.93 6.68 7.21
CA LEU A 341 20.76 6.87 8.07
C LEU A 341 19.57 7.47 7.32
N ARG A 342 19.81 8.37 6.36
CA ARG A 342 18.74 8.94 5.52
C ARG A 342 18.06 7.90 4.63
N ALA A 343 18.80 6.91 4.13
CA ALA A 343 18.24 5.80 3.36
C ALA A 343 17.18 4.99 4.15
N VAL A 344 17.25 5.02 5.48
CA VAL A 344 16.28 4.36 6.38
C VAL A 344 15.27 5.31 7.03
N GLY A 345 15.17 6.55 6.56
CA GLY A 345 14.31 7.57 7.14
C GLY A 345 14.77 8.05 8.53
N GLY A 346 16.05 7.84 8.85
CA GLY A 346 16.72 8.33 10.03
C GLY A 346 17.60 9.55 9.75
N ASP A 347 18.20 10.09 10.81
CA ASP A 347 19.06 11.27 10.76
C ASP A 347 20.26 11.12 11.72
N ALA A 348 21.34 11.88 11.44
CA ALA A 348 22.54 11.92 12.28
C ALA A 348 23.02 13.36 12.51
N GLU A 349 23.20 13.71 13.78
CA GLU A 349 23.69 15.01 14.24
C GLU A 349 25.06 14.84 14.90
N ILE A 350 26.01 15.71 14.56
CA ILE A 350 27.40 15.64 15.06
C ILE A 350 27.73 16.98 15.71
N GLU A 351 28.14 16.92 16.98
CA GLU A 351 28.65 18.05 17.74
C GLU A 351 30.11 17.80 18.08
N SER A 352 31.01 18.71 17.71
CA SER A 352 32.44 18.63 18.06
C SER A 352 33.02 20.03 18.20
N ALA A 353 33.96 20.19 19.13
CA ALA A 353 34.79 21.38 19.23
C ALA A 353 36.20 20.99 19.68
N PRO A 354 37.27 21.67 19.19
CA PRO A 354 38.62 21.41 19.65
C PRO A 354 38.73 21.47 21.17
N GLY A 355 39.31 20.44 21.78
CA GLY A 355 39.47 20.27 23.23
C GLY A 355 38.21 19.88 24.01
N ARG A 356 37.05 19.68 23.38
CA ARG A 356 35.79 19.33 24.05
C ARG A 356 35.22 17.96 23.65
N GLY A 357 35.98 17.15 22.91
CA GLY A 357 35.53 15.85 22.42
C GLY A 357 34.52 15.93 21.28
N THR A 358 33.89 14.80 20.96
CA THR A 358 32.85 14.69 19.92
C THR A 358 31.64 13.92 20.44
N THR A 359 30.44 14.37 20.07
CA THR A 359 29.17 13.68 20.29
C THR A 359 28.47 13.43 18.97
N VAL A 360 28.04 12.18 18.74
CA VAL A 360 27.29 11.76 17.55
C VAL A 360 25.94 11.21 17.99
N SER A 361 24.85 11.83 17.52
CA SER A 361 23.47 11.44 17.81
C SER A 361 22.82 10.85 16.56
N LEU A 362 22.45 9.58 16.63
CA LEU A 362 21.78 8.82 15.56
C LEU A 362 20.31 8.61 15.93
N THR A 363 19.38 8.89 15.02
CA THR A 363 17.95 8.69 15.24
C THR A 363 17.26 8.02 14.05
N ALA A 364 16.35 7.08 14.30
CA ALA A 364 15.49 6.52 13.26
C ALA A 364 14.13 6.10 13.84
N ARG A 365 13.10 6.09 12.99
CA ARG A 365 11.74 5.66 13.37
C ARG A 365 11.42 4.33 12.67
N PRO A 366 11.25 3.22 13.40
CA PRO A 366 10.83 1.95 12.80
C PRO A 366 9.49 2.16 12.08
N VAL A 367 9.42 1.80 10.80
CA VAL A 367 8.14 1.78 10.08
C VAL A 367 7.25 0.72 10.73
N ALA A 368 6.04 1.12 11.14
CA ALA A 368 5.06 0.22 11.76
C ALA A 368 4.83 -1.03 10.89
N ARG A 369 4.55 -2.19 11.52
CA ARG A 369 4.33 -3.49 10.87
C ARG A 369 3.39 -3.39 9.64
N ALA A 370 3.54 -4.36 8.74
CA ALA A 370 2.73 -4.58 7.54
C ALA A 370 1.21 -4.78 7.72
N GLY A 371 0.65 -4.48 8.89
CA GLY A 371 -0.77 -4.46 9.18
C GLY A 371 -1.35 -3.06 9.45
N GLU A 372 -0.53 -2.04 9.72
CA GLU A 372 -1.00 -0.70 10.14
C GLU A 372 -0.61 0.38 9.13
N VAL A 373 -1.02 0.22 7.87
CA VAL A 373 -1.15 1.42 7.02
C VAL A 373 -2.32 2.21 7.61
N PRO A 374 -2.11 3.44 8.13
CA PRO A 374 -3.20 4.21 8.71
C PRO A 374 -4.29 4.41 7.64
N ILE A 375 -5.42 3.73 7.84
CA ILE A 375 -6.61 3.88 7.04
C ILE A 375 -7.06 5.33 7.24
N THR A 376 -7.01 6.15 6.20
CA THR A 376 -7.48 7.53 6.27
C THR A 376 -8.95 7.54 5.83
N PRO A 377 -9.93 7.56 6.76
CA PRO A 377 -11.31 7.80 6.38
C PRO A 377 -11.44 9.21 5.82
N TRP A 378 -12.42 9.42 4.93
CA TRP A 378 -12.81 10.76 4.55
C TRP A 378 -13.34 11.50 5.81
N ARG A 379 -12.96 12.77 5.96
CA ARG A 379 -13.37 13.57 7.12
C ARG A 379 -14.63 14.33 6.80
N VAL A 380 -15.64 14.22 7.66
CA VAL A 380 -16.91 14.94 7.49
C VAL A 380 -16.70 16.45 7.44
N SER A 381 -15.70 16.98 8.13
CA SER A 381 -15.34 18.41 8.10
C SER A 381 -14.99 18.95 6.71
N ALA A 382 -14.55 18.10 5.77
CA ALA A 382 -14.30 18.49 4.39
C ALA A 382 -15.59 18.93 3.65
N PHE A 383 -16.76 18.58 4.18
CA PHE A 383 -18.08 18.88 3.65
C PHE A 383 -18.77 20.05 4.37
N ALA A 384 -18.06 20.75 5.27
CA ALA A 384 -18.60 21.93 5.96
C ALA A 384 -19.17 22.99 4.99
N PRO A 385 -18.61 23.21 3.79
CA PRO A 385 -19.23 24.09 2.80
C PRO A 385 -20.64 23.66 2.36
N LEU A 386 -20.94 22.36 2.26
CA LEU A 386 -22.30 21.89 1.97
C LEU A 386 -23.25 22.12 3.16
N LEU A 387 -22.75 22.03 4.39
CA LEU A 387 -23.51 22.40 5.58
C LEU A 387 -23.91 23.88 5.55
N VAL A 388 -22.98 24.76 5.16
CA VAL A 388 -23.26 26.19 5.00
C VAL A 388 -24.36 26.41 3.96
N MET A 389 -24.28 25.73 2.80
CA MET A 389 -25.34 25.81 1.79
C MET A 389 -26.69 25.33 2.30
N ALA A 390 -26.73 24.26 3.11
CA ALA A 390 -27.97 23.79 3.73
C ALA A 390 -28.56 24.82 4.71
N VAL A 391 -27.73 25.48 5.52
CA VAL A 391 -28.18 26.56 6.42
C VAL A 391 -28.75 27.74 5.63
N VAL A 392 -28.08 28.16 4.56
CA VAL A 392 -28.58 29.23 3.67
C VAL A 392 -29.91 28.82 3.03
N ALA A 393 -30.01 27.59 2.51
CA ALA A 393 -31.25 27.08 1.92
C ALA A 393 -32.40 27.06 2.94
N ILE A 394 -32.16 26.62 4.18
CA ILE A 394 -33.18 26.66 5.26
C ILE A 394 -33.64 28.10 5.52
N GLY A 395 -32.70 29.06 5.59
CA GLY A 395 -33.03 30.47 5.77
C GLY A 395 -33.88 31.04 4.65
N ILE A 396 -33.58 30.69 3.39
CA ILE A 396 -34.37 31.12 2.23
C ILE A 396 -35.77 30.50 2.26
N HIS A 397 -35.90 29.19 2.52
CA HIS A 397 -37.22 28.55 2.65
C HIS A 397 -38.06 29.21 3.75
N ALA A 398 -37.47 29.46 4.92
CA ALA A 398 -38.15 30.15 6.01
C ALA A 398 -38.59 31.57 5.61
N ALA A 399 -37.73 32.33 4.93
CA ALA A 399 -38.07 33.67 4.45
C ALA A 399 -39.24 33.64 3.45
N ILE A 400 -39.30 32.64 2.57
CA ILE A 400 -40.45 32.46 1.66
C ILE A 400 -41.69 32.10 2.48
N GLY A 401 -41.61 31.13 3.40
CA GLY A 401 -42.71 30.71 4.24
C GLY A 401 -43.29 31.82 5.12
N PHE A 402 -42.45 32.73 5.62
CA PHE A 402 -42.89 33.85 6.45
C PHE A 402 -43.73 34.90 5.70
N GLN A 403 -43.74 34.87 4.37
CA GLN A 403 -44.70 35.67 3.59
C GLN A 403 -46.14 35.10 3.67
N TYR A 404 -46.31 33.90 4.23
CA TYR A 404 -47.60 33.20 4.35
C TYR A 404 -48.04 33.00 5.81
N LEU A 405 -47.57 33.82 6.75
CA LEU A 405 -47.94 33.69 8.17
C LEU A 405 -49.44 33.88 8.44
N ASP A 406 -50.15 34.59 7.58
CA ASP A 406 -51.61 34.74 7.69
C ASP A 406 -52.37 33.45 7.33
N ALA A 407 -51.71 32.53 6.62
CA ALA A 407 -52.24 31.24 6.21
C ALA A 407 -51.98 30.11 7.22
N VAL A 408 -51.37 30.42 8.37
CA VAL A 408 -51.17 29.44 9.46
C VAL A 408 -52.03 29.77 10.68
N ARG A 409 -52.18 28.82 11.60
CA ARG A 409 -52.98 29.00 12.82
C ARG A 409 -52.18 29.70 13.91
N LEU A 410 -50.91 29.34 14.06
CA LEU A 410 -49.99 29.82 15.08
C LEU A 410 -48.63 30.17 14.45
N PRO A 411 -48.36 31.45 14.12
CA PRO A 411 -47.08 31.89 13.56
C PRO A 411 -45.85 31.52 14.41
N ALA A 412 -46.02 31.43 15.73
CA ALA A 412 -44.97 31.02 16.66
C ALA A 412 -44.39 29.62 16.36
N LEU A 413 -45.20 28.70 15.81
CA LEU A 413 -44.74 27.36 15.46
C LEU A 413 -43.77 27.37 14.27
N ASP A 414 -43.97 28.27 13.31
CA ASP A 414 -43.10 28.38 12.14
C ASP A 414 -41.71 28.92 12.55
N TYR A 415 -41.66 29.93 13.42
CA TYR A 415 -40.40 30.42 14.00
C TYR A 415 -39.68 29.34 14.81
N ALA A 416 -40.41 28.60 15.65
CA ALA A 416 -39.86 27.47 16.40
C ALA A 416 -39.36 26.36 15.48
N GLY A 417 -40.09 26.10 14.38
CA GLY A 417 -39.71 25.11 13.37
C GLY A 417 -38.34 25.38 12.75
N VAL A 418 -38.03 26.64 12.41
CA VAL A 418 -36.70 27.02 11.92
C VAL A 418 -35.60 26.66 12.93
N ALA A 419 -35.80 27.00 14.20
CA ALA A 419 -34.83 26.71 15.26
C ALA A 419 -34.61 25.20 15.45
N VAL A 420 -35.70 24.41 15.42
CA VAL A 420 -35.64 22.94 15.52
C VAL A 420 -34.92 22.34 14.30
N ILE A 421 -35.21 22.79 13.08
CA ILE A 421 -34.56 22.28 11.86
C ILE A 421 -33.05 22.57 11.87
N LEU A 422 -32.64 23.80 12.23
CA LEU A 422 -31.23 24.16 12.37
C LEU A 422 -30.53 23.35 13.48
N GLY A 423 -31.22 23.18 14.62
CA GLY A 423 -30.74 22.34 15.72
C GLY A 423 -30.53 20.90 15.29
N LEU A 424 -31.48 20.32 14.55
CA LEU A 424 -31.40 18.97 13.99
C LEU A 424 -30.31 18.84 12.93
N LEU A 425 -30.10 19.85 12.08
CA LEU A 425 -29.00 19.89 11.11
C LEU A 425 -27.64 19.84 11.83
N LEU A 426 -27.46 20.65 12.88
CA LEU A 426 -26.22 20.68 13.66
C LEU A 426 -26.03 19.42 14.50
N TRP A 427 -27.10 18.89 15.09
CA TRP A 427 -27.10 17.63 15.84
C TRP A 427 -26.74 16.45 14.94
N THR A 428 -27.34 16.36 13.75
CA THR A 428 -26.99 15.30 12.79
C THR A 428 -25.56 15.47 12.27
N TRP A 429 -25.06 16.71 12.11
CA TRP A 429 -23.68 16.99 11.71
C TRP A 429 -22.64 16.57 12.77
N ARG A 430 -22.81 17.00 14.02
CA ARG A 430 -21.84 16.76 15.11
C ARG A 430 -22.08 15.46 15.87
N GLY A 431 -23.30 14.93 15.82
CA GLY A 431 -23.74 13.81 16.63
C GLY A 431 -22.96 12.51 16.35
N PRO A 432 -22.96 11.60 17.34
CA PRO A 432 -22.28 10.31 17.20
C PRO A 432 -22.95 9.46 16.12
N GLN A 433 -22.17 8.72 15.34
CA GLN A 433 -22.67 7.81 14.30
C GLN A 433 -23.23 6.52 14.92
N ARG A 434 -24.38 6.63 15.58
CA ARG A 434 -25.09 5.52 16.23
C ARG A 434 -26.48 5.37 15.63
N ARG A 435 -27.04 4.16 15.70
CA ARG A 435 -28.42 3.89 15.29
C ARG A 435 -29.42 4.79 16.02
N SER A 436 -29.21 5.01 17.31
CA SER A 436 -30.06 5.89 18.13
C SER A 436 -30.10 7.33 17.61
N THR A 437 -28.99 7.86 17.10
CA THR A 437 -28.88 9.26 16.66
C THR A 437 -29.77 9.56 15.46
N TRP A 438 -29.75 8.70 14.43
CA TRP A 438 -30.61 8.93 13.27
C TRP A 438 -32.07 8.63 13.62
N VAL A 439 -32.35 7.58 14.40
CA VAL A 439 -33.73 7.26 14.82
C VAL A 439 -34.34 8.42 15.60
N SER A 440 -33.64 8.99 16.58
CA SER A 440 -34.14 10.13 17.36
C SER A 440 -34.31 11.38 16.49
N SER A 441 -33.40 11.62 15.55
CA SER A 441 -33.51 12.75 14.60
C SER A 441 -34.72 12.58 13.68
N SER A 442 -34.95 11.38 13.15
CA SER A 442 -36.12 11.06 12.31
C SER A 442 -37.43 11.20 13.08
N LEU A 443 -37.50 10.72 14.32
CA LEU A 443 -38.70 10.86 15.15
C LEU A 443 -39.01 12.34 15.46
N LEU A 444 -37.99 13.15 15.77
CA LEU A 444 -38.16 14.59 15.98
C LEU A 444 -38.57 15.31 14.70
N LEU A 445 -38.01 14.95 13.53
CA LEU A 445 -38.44 15.49 12.24
C LEU A 445 -39.90 15.17 11.95
N VAL A 446 -40.32 13.92 12.16
CA VAL A 446 -41.71 13.50 11.93
C VAL A 446 -42.66 14.24 12.88
N ALA A 447 -42.32 14.34 14.16
CA ALA A 447 -43.12 15.10 15.13
C ALA A 447 -43.23 16.58 14.74
N LEU A 448 -42.11 17.21 14.33
CA LEU A 448 -42.10 18.58 13.87
C LEU A 448 -42.99 18.76 12.63
N VAL A 449 -42.88 17.88 11.64
CA VAL A 449 -43.70 17.91 10.43
C VAL A 449 -45.18 17.78 10.76
N VAL A 450 -45.56 16.87 11.66
CA VAL A 450 -46.96 16.74 12.10
C VAL A 450 -47.46 18.06 12.70
N CYS A 451 -46.66 18.70 13.56
CA CYS A 451 -47.03 20.00 14.14
C CYS A 451 -47.17 21.10 13.08
N LEU A 452 -46.21 21.23 12.16
CA LEU A 452 -46.24 22.26 11.12
C LEU A 452 -47.35 22.01 10.10
N SER A 453 -47.57 20.75 9.68
CA SER A 453 -48.70 20.37 8.82
C SER A 453 -50.05 20.63 9.47
N ALA A 454 -50.19 20.38 10.79
CA ALA A 454 -51.41 20.71 11.52
C ALA A 454 -51.59 22.23 11.70
N ASN A 455 -50.53 23.02 11.53
CA ASN A 455 -50.57 24.48 11.64
C ASN A 455 -51.13 25.15 10.37
N VAL A 456 -51.01 24.51 9.22
CA VAL A 456 -51.40 25.07 7.91
C VAL A 456 -52.92 25.12 7.75
N ARG A 457 -53.45 26.26 7.30
CA ARG A 457 -54.84 26.39 6.84
C ARG A 457 -54.92 25.97 5.38
N GLU A 458 -55.98 25.22 5.03
CA GLU A 458 -56.26 24.80 3.64
C GLU A 458 -55.05 24.14 2.94
N PRO A 459 -54.56 22.99 3.45
CA PRO A 459 -53.35 22.34 2.93
C PRO A 459 -53.46 21.82 1.49
N ALA A 460 -54.66 21.84 0.90
CA ALA A 460 -54.88 21.49 -0.50
C ALA A 460 -54.39 22.57 -1.47
N ILE A 461 -54.16 23.81 -1.00
CA ILE A 461 -53.58 24.88 -1.81
C ILE A 461 -52.08 24.62 -1.98
N HIS A 462 -51.63 24.57 -3.24
CA HIS A 462 -50.26 24.24 -3.60
C HIS A 462 -49.39 25.50 -3.67
N ASP A 463 -49.07 26.09 -2.51
CA ASP A 463 -48.20 27.27 -2.36
C ASP A 463 -47.09 27.04 -1.31
N TRP A 464 -46.40 28.10 -0.91
CA TRP A 464 -45.28 28.03 0.03
C TRP A 464 -45.67 27.89 1.51
N ARG A 465 -46.94 27.62 1.86
CA ARG A 465 -47.34 27.27 3.23
C ARG A 465 -46.61 26.03 3.76
N LEU A 466 -46.13 25.16 2.86
CA LEU A 466 -45.35 23.96 3.18
C LEU A 466 -43.83 24.19 3.07
N TRP A 467 -43.36 25.43 3.27
CA TRP A 467 -41.94 25.82 3.20
C TRP A 467 -40.99 24.87 3.94
N PHE A 468 -41.46 24.31 5.05
CA PHE A 468 -40.67 23.43 5.90
C PHE A 468 -40.23 22.16 5.18
N VAL A 469 -40.97 21.68 4.16
CA VAL A 469 -40.61 20.47 3.39
C VAL A 469 -39.22 20.61 2.78
N GLY A 470 -38.98 21.69 2.02
CA GLY A 470 -37.67 21.92 1.41
C GLY A 470 -36.59 22.31 2.41
N ALA A 471 -36.96 22.89 3.56
CA ALA A 471 -36.02 23.10 4.66
C ALA A 471 -35.49 21.79 5.28
N LEU A 472 -36.18 20.65 5.09
CA LEU A 472 -35.71 19.34 5.58
C LEU A 472 -34.64 18.70 4.68
N ASP A 473 -34.48 19.17 3.44
CA ASP A 473 -33.61 18.56 2.42
C ASP A 473 -32.19 18.31 2.94
N GLY A 474 -31.60 19.33 3.57
CA GLY A 474 -30.25 19.25 4.13
C GLY A 474 -30.14 18.23 5.27
N VAL A 475 -31.16 18.12 6.13
CA VAL A 475 -31.17 17.20 7.27
C VAL A 475 -31.33 15.75 6.79
N ILE A 476 -32.26 15.50 5.86
CA ILE A 476 -32.49 14.16 5.30
C ILE A 476 -31.27 13.69 4.50
N ALA A 477 -30.72 14.55 3.65
CA ALA A 477 -29.50 14.25 2.90
C ALA A 477 -28.35 13.94 3.86
N LEU A 478 -28.23 14.68 4.97
CA LEU A 478 -27.19 14.46 5.98
C LEU A 478 -27.38 13.17 6.78
N ILE A 479 -28.62 12.76 7.08
CA ILE A 479 -28.90 11.46 7.70
C ILE A 479 -28.45 10.33 6.75
N ALA A 480 -28.83 10.40 5.47
CA ALA A 480 -28.44 9.41 4.46
C ALA A 480 -26.91 9.37 4.26
N PHE A 481 -26.29 10.54 4.21
CA PHE A 481 -24.86 10.74 3.96
C PHE A 481 -23.98 10.27 5.13
N ARG A 482 -24.30 10.67 6.36
CA ARG A 482 -23.41 10.49 7.52
C ARG A 482 -23.77 9.29 8.38
N HIS A 483 -25.06 9.02 8.59
CA HIS A 483 -25.52 8.06 9.59
C HIS A 483 -25.96 6.75 8.95
N SER A 484 -27.05 6.78 8.20
CA SER A 484 -27.65 5.57 7.64
C SER A 484 -28.36 5.87 6.33
N ALA A 485 -27.91 5.22 5.25
CA ALA A 485 -28.58 5.21 3.95
C ALA A 485 -30.06 4.82 4.09
N PHE A 486 -30.29 3.72 4.82
CA PHE A 486 -31.62 3.20 5.13
C PHE A 486 -32.41 4.19 5.96
N GLY A 487 -31.81 4.77 6.99
CA GLY A 487 -32.46 5.75 7.86
C GLY A 487 -32.94 6.99 7.10
N GLY A 488 -32.12 7.52 6.19
CA GLY A 488 -32.49 8.67 5.36
C GLY A 488 -33.68 8.38 4.45
N ILE A 489 -33.66 7.23 3.74
CA ILE A 489 -34.76 6.82 2.85
C ILE A 489 -36.04 6.58 3.65
N VAL A 490 -35.97 5.86 4.78
CA VAL A 490 -37.13 5.63 5.64
C VAL A 490 -37.71 6.96 6.12
N THR A 491 -36.87 7.90 6.55
CA THR A 491 -37.33 9.23 7.00
C THR A 491 -38.03 9.99 5.87
N ALA A 492 -37.48 9.95 4.65
CA ALA A 492 -38.06 10.58 3.47
C ALA A 492 -39.41 10.00 3.04
N ILE A 493 -39.70 8.73 3.38
CA ILE A 493 -40.99 8.07 3.10
C ILE A 493 -42.00 8.31 4.23
N VAL A 494 -41.55 8.27 5.49
CA VAL A 494 -42.42 8.42 6.66
C VAL A 494 -42.96 9.85 6.79
N ILE A 495 -42.16 10.86 6.45
CA ILE A 495 -42.58 12.27 6.51
C ILE A 495 -43.84 12.54 5.66
N PRO A 496 -43.88 12.23 4.35
CA PRO A 496 -45.09 12.37 3.54
C PRO A 496 -46.28 11.57 4.07
N ALA A 497 -46.06 10.34 4.56
CA ALA A 497 -47.13 9.55 5.15
C ALA A 497 -47.75 10.21 6.39
N ALA A 498 -46.90 10.81 7.24
CA ALA A 498 -47.35 11.57 8.40
C ALA A 498 -48.09 12.85 7.99
N MET A 499 -47.65 13.54 6.93
CA MET A 499 -48.36 14.68 6.35
C MET A 499 -49.75 14.29 5.87
N THR A 500 -49.87 13.21 5.09
CA THR A 500 -51.17 12.68 4.61
C THR A 500 -52.14 12.44 5.76
N LEU A 501 -51.68 11.74 6.80
CA LEU A 501 -52.51 11.42 7.96
C LEU A 501 -52.94 12.71 8.68
N THR A 502 -52.01 13.66 8.84
CA THR A 502 -52.30 14.94 9.49
C THR A 502 -53.34 15.75 8.72
N PHE A 503 -53.21 15.84 7.39
CA PHE A 503 -54.17 16.58 6.57
C PHE A 503 -55.55 15.91 6.53
N LEU A 504 -55.62 14.57 6.49
CA LEU A 504 -56.89 13.85 6.61
C LEU A 504 -57.61 14.19 7.93
N VAL A 505 -56.88 14.22 9.04
CA VAL A 505 -57.45 14.53 10.36
C VAL A 505 -57.85 16.00 10.47
N VAL A 506 -57.01 16.92 9.99
CA VAL A 506 -57.14 18.35 10.25
C VAL A 506 -58.00 19.08 9.21
N ALA A 507 -58.01 18.61 7.97
CA ALA A 507 -58.66 19.26 6.84
C ALA A 507 -59.67 18.37 6.11
N GLY A 508 -59.82 17.10 6.49
CA GLY A 508 -60.72 16.14 5.82
C GLY A 508 -60.30 15.77 4.39
N ASN A 509 -59.09 16.15 3.97
CA ASN A 509 -58.53 15.91 2.64
C ASN A 509 -57.05 15.51 2.78
N ALA A 510 -56.61 14.53 1.99
CA ALA A 510 -55.24 14.05 1.97
C ALA A 510 -54.22 15.04 1.36
N ALA A 511 -54.67 16.09 0.66
CA ALA A 511 -53.82 17.01 -0.10
C ALA A 511 -52.80 16.27 -0.99
N GLY A 512 -53.30 15.28 -1.75
CA GLY A 512 -52.46 14.28 -2.42
C GLY A 512 -51.38 14.86 -3.33
N SER A 513 -51.64 15.96 -4.03
CA SER A 513 -50.66 16.64 -4.88
C SER A 513 -49.48 17.21 -4.08
N ALA A 514 -49.76 17.90 -2.97
CA ALA A 514 -48.77 18.48 -2.06
C ALA A 514 -47.90 17.41 -1.41
N VAL A 515 -48.52 16.35 -0.90
CA VAL A 515 -47.81 15.21 -0.31
C VAL A 515 -46.92 14.52 -1.32
N LEU A 516 -47.41 14.31 -2.55
CA LEU A 516 -46.68 13.58 -3.57
C LEU A 516 -45.46 14.37 -4.07
N SER A 517 -45.58 15.69 -4.24
CA SER A 517 -44.45 16.57 -4.53
C SER A 517 -43.39 16.51 -3.41
N ALA A 518 -43.83 16.64 -2.14
CA ALA A 518 -42.95 16.51 -0.98
C ALA A 518 -42.25 15.15 -0.92
N ALA A 519 -42.98 14.05 -1.13
CA ALA A 519 -42.42 12.70 -1.13
C ALA A 519 -41.30 12.56 -2.15
N THR A 520 -41.52 13.05 -3.37
CA THR A 520 -40.55 12.87 -4.43
C THR A 520 -39.30 13.72 -4.18
N GLN A 521 -39.46 14.96 -3.71
CA GLN A 521 -38.34 15.82 -3.32
C GLN A 521 -37.47 15.22 -2.20
N LEU A 522 -38.08 14.79 -1.09
CA LEU A 522 -37.34 14.27 0.06
C LEU A 522 -36.61 12.96 -0.28
N VAL A 523 -37.21 12.10 -1.11
CA VAL A 523 -36.58 10.86 -1.58
C VAL A 523 -35.38 11.17 -2.48
N VAL A 524 -35.48 12.14 -3.39
CA VAL A 524 -34.34 12.59 -4.21
C VAL A 524 -33.19 13.07 -3.33
N CYS A 525 -33.45 13.91 -2.33
CA CYS A 525 -32.44 14.41 -1.40
C CYS A 525 -31.77 13.28 -0.59
N ALA A 526 -32.55 12.30 -0.11
CA ALA A 526 -32.02 11.12 0.56
C ALA A 526 -31.09 10.31 -0.36
N ILE A 527 -31.47 10.13 -1.64
CA ILE A 527 -30.67 9.39 -2.62
C ILE A 527 -29.39 10.15 -2.98
N LEU A 528 -29.44 11.47 -3.13
CA LEU A 528 -28.24 12.29 -3.36
C LEU A 528 -27.24 12.15 -2.20
N GLY A 529 -27.72 12.20 -0.95
CA GLY A 529 -26.88 11.95 0.23
C GLY A 529 -26.26 10.55 0.24
N LEU A 530 -27.04 9.53 -0.15
CA LEU A 530 -26.56 8.15 -0.30
C LEU A 530 -25.49 8.00 -1.39
N LEU A 531 -25.71 8.59 -2.57
CA LEU A 531 -24.77 8.54 -3.69
C LEU A 531 -23.45 9.21 -3.33
N LEU A 532 -23.51 10.37 -2.66
CA LEU A 532 -22.33 11.05 -2.16
C LEU A 532 -21.55 10.16 -1.17
N ARG A 533 -22.24 9.53 -0.21
CA ARG A 533 -21.62 8.59 0.75
C ARG A 533 -20.95 7.42 0.03
N ARG A 534 -21.67 6.73 -0.86
CA ARG A 534 -21.12 5.58 -1.61
C ARG A 534 -19.91 5.95 -2.45
N GLY A 535 -19.94 7.12 -3.10
CA GLY A 535 -18.81 7.62 -3.87
C GLY A 535 -17.55 7.80 -3.02
N LEU A 536 -17.69 8.35 -1.82
CA LEU A 536 -16.57 8.54 -0.89
C LEU A 536 -16.09 7.24 -0.26
N ASP A 537 -16.99 6.33 0.12
CA ASP A 537 -16.63 5.03 0.68
C ASP A 537 -15.86 4.19 -0.36
N LEU A 538 -16.27 4.23 -1.63
CA LEU A 538 -15.54 3.61 -2.74
C LEU A 538 -14.15 4.24 -2.95
N ALA A 539 -14.06 5.58 -2.93
CA ALA A 539 -12.78 6.27 -3.05
C ALA A 539 -11.84 5.92 -1.89
N ALA A 540 -12.32 5.94 -0.65
CA ALA A 540 -11.54 5.64 0.54
C ALA A 540 -11.08 4.16 0.54
N THR A 541 -11.97 3.22 0.25
CA THR A 541 -11.61 1.79 0.16
C THR A 541 -10.57 1.54 -0.92
N SER A 542 -10.69 2.17 -2.09
CA SER A 542 -9.70 2.09 -3.17
C SER A 542 -8.34 2.67 -2.75
N MET A 543 -8.32 3.86 -2.14
CA MET A 543 -7.07 4.46 -1.62
C MET A 543 -6.39 3.55 -0.59
N ASN A 544 -7.16 2.99 0.34
CA ASN A 544 -6.64 2.11 1.38
C ASN A 544 -6.14 0.76 0.83
N GLN A 545 -6.65 0.29 -0.30
CA GLN A 545 -6.11 -0.89 -1.00
C GLN A 545 -4.77 -0.56 -1.66
N VAL A 546 -4.72 0.55 -2.40
CA VAL A 546 -3.50 1.03 -3.07
C VAL A 546 -2.38 1.27 -2.07
N ALA A 547 -2.67 1.95 -0.95
CA ALA A 547 -1.70 2.20 0.10
C ALA A 547 -1.17 0.91 0.73
N ARG A 548 -2.03 -0.10 0.95
CA ARG A 548 -1.62 -1.43 1.43
C ARG A 548 -0.74 -2.17 0.42
N MET A 549 -1.06 -2.10 -0.87
CA MET A 549 -0.25 -2.70 -1.93
C MET A 549 1.13 -2.02 -2.04
N ALA A 550 1.16 -0.69 -2.06
CA ALA A 550 2.40 0.09 -2.12
C ALA A 550 3.31 -0.23 -0.93
N TYR A 551 2.72 -0.27 0.27
CA TYR A 551 3.44 -0.63 1.48
C TYR A 551 4.04 -2.05 1.39
N ARG A 552 3.26 -3.06 0.98
CA ARG A 552 3.75 -4.45 0.86
C ARG A 552 4.93 -4.55 -0.11
N LEU A 553 4.81 -3.94 -1.29
CA LEU A 553 5.90 -3.89 -2.26
C LEU A 553 7.16 -3.24 -1.70
N ARG A 554 7.01 -2.16 -0.92
CA ARG A 554 8.16 -1.49 -0.33
C ARG A 554 8.85 -2.36 0.73
N VAL A 555 8.08 -3.07 1.56
CA VAL A 555 8.64 -4.02 2.53
C VAL A 555 9.34 -5.18 1.83
N ASP A 556 8.73 -5.73 0.79
CA ASP A 556 9.33 -6.83 0.01
C ASP A 556 10.64 -6.39 -0.65
N GLU A 557 10.68 -5.18 -1.23
CA GLU A 557 11.90 -4.65 -1.83
C GLU A 557 13.00 -4.40 -0.79
N LEU A 558 12.67 -3.82 0.37
CA LEU A 558 13.64 -3.61 1.45
C LEU A 558 14.19 -4.94 1.99
N ALA A 559 13.34 -5.95 2.17
CA ALA A 559 13.78 -7.28 2.59
C ALA A 559 14.67 -7.95 1.54
N ARG A 560 14.43 -7.66 0.26
CA ARG A 560 15.22 -8.17 -0.86
C ARG A 560 16.57 -7.46 -0.97
N GLU A 561 16.60 -6.13 -0.86
CA GLU A 561 17.82 -5.31 -0.80
C GLU A 561 18.73 -5.78 0.33
N ALA A 562 18.17 -6.03 1.53
CA ALA A 562 18.92 -6.58 2.66
C ALA A 562 19.56 -7.94 2.36
N ARG A 563 18.81 -8.87 1.74
CA ARG A 563 19.34 -10.19 1.33
C ARG A 563 20.43 -10.09 0.27
N VAL A 564 20.28 -9.19 -0.71
CA VAL A 564 21.29 -8.96 -1.75
C VAL A 564 22.57 -8.38 -1.14
N GLU A 565 22.43 -7.46 -0.19
CA GLU A 565 23.57 -6.88 0.49
C GLU A 565 24.32 -7.92 1.34
N GLU A 566 23.61 -8.78 2.07
CA GLU A 566 24.23 -9.89 2.82
C GLU A 566 25.07 -10.81 1.91
N VAL A 567 24.55 -11.15 0.73
CA VAL A 567 25.29 -11.92 -0.30
C VAL A 567 26.56 -11.20 -0.72
N ARG A 568 26.45 -9.92 -1.05
CA ARG A 568 27.58 -9.13 -1.53
C ARG A 568 28.70 -9.06 -0.51
N LEU A 569 28.36 -8.91 0.77
CA LEU A 569 29.35 -8.87 1.84
C LEU A 569 30.10 -10.19 1.96
N ARG A 570 29.38 -11.32 1.93
CA ARG A 570 29.98 -12.65 1.97
C ARG A 570 30.87 -12.93 0.75
N ASN A 571 30.40 -12.55 -0.45
CA ASN A 571 31.18 -12.70 -1.69
C ASN A 571 32.45 -11.83 -1.66
N ARG A 572 32.39 -10.63 -1.08
CA ARG A 572 33.57 -9.78 -0.89
C ARG A 572 34.57 -10.39 0.08
N GLU A 573 34.12 -10.93 1.21
CA GLU A 573 34.97 -11.64 2.17
C GLU A 573 35.73 -12.78 1.48
N LEU A 574 35.05 -13.65 0.72
CA LEU A 574 35.74 -14.74 0.01
C LEU A 574 36.64 -14.25 -1.11
N GLY A 575 36.17 -13.29 -1.91
CA GLY A 575 37.00 -12.72 -2.96
C GLY A 575 38.28 -12.13 -2.40
N SER A 576 38.22 -11.45 -1.24
CA SER A 576 39.41 -10.91 -0.57
C SER A 576 40.38 -11.98 -0.07
N ALA A 577 39.86 -13.16 0.33
CA ALA A 577 40.68 -14.30 0.73
C ALA A 577 41.34 -15.00 -0.48
N CYS A 578 40.66 -15.03 -1.63
CA CYS A 578 41.17 -15.65 -2.85
C CYS A 578 42.12 -14.75 -3.64
N LEU A 579 41.94 -13.42 -3.60
CA LEU A 579 42.66 -12.44 -4.40
C LEU A 579 44.19 -12.55 -4.32
N PRO A 580 44.81 -12.73 -3.13
CA PRO A 580 46.27 -12.86 -3.03
C PRO A 580 46.80 -14.09 -3.77
N MET A 581 46.08 -15.20 -3.71
CA MET A 581 46.47 -16.43 -4.39
C MET A 581 46.24 -16.33 -5.90
N LEU A 582 45.10 -15.77 -6.33
CA LEU A 582 44.81 -15.54 -7.75
C LEU A 582 45.84 -14.60 -8.41
N ARG A 583 46.21 -13.51 -7.74
CA ARG A 583 47.29 -12.61 -8.23
C ARG A 583 48.61 -13.34 -8.35
N ARG A 584 48.96 -14.17 -7.36
CA ARG A 584 50.19 -14.97 -7.38
C ARG A 584 50.21 -16.03 -8.49
N ILE A 585 49.06 -16.65 -8.79
CA ILE A 585 48.90 -17.53 -9.95
C ILE A 585 49.13 -16.72 -11.24
N GLY A 586 48.52 -15.53 -11.36
CA GLY A 586 48.63 -14.65 -12.53
C GLY A 586 50.04 -14.10 -12.79
N GLU A 587 50.86 -13.89 -11.74
CA GLU A 587 52.25 -13.41 -11.84
C GLU A 587 53.22 -14.43 -12.46
N GLY A 588 52.85 -15.72 -12.52
CA GLY A 588 53.53 -16.71 -13.35
C GLY A 588 54.75 -17.43 -12.75
N GLY A 589 54.91 -17.48 -11.42
CA GLY A 589 55.96 -18.26 -10.74
C GLY A 589 55.63 -19.74 -10.51
N MET A 590 56.63 -20.56 -10.17
CA MET A 590 56.39 -21.95 -9.73
C MET A 590 55.69 -21.95 -8.36
N LEU A 591 54.49 -22.54 -8.29
CA LEU A 591 53.75 -22.69 -7.03
C LEU A 591 54.40 -23.78 -6.16
N SER A 592 54.63 -23.47 -4.89
CA SER A 592 55.10 -24.47 -3.92
C SER A 592 54.00 -25.50 -3.61
N GLU A 593 54.38 -26.61 -2.99
CA GLU A 593 53.39 -27.60 -2.53
C GLU A 593 52.38 -27.02 -1.53
N GLU A 594 52.81 -26.06 -0.69
CA GLU A 594 51.92 -25.37 0.25
C GLU A 594 50.97 -24.41 -0.48
N ASP A 595 51.44 -23.73 -1.53
CA ASP A 595 50.58 -22.87 -2.36
C ASP A 595 49.50 -23.71 -3.08
N ARG A 596 49.86 -24.89 -3.59
CA ARG A 596 48.92 -25.84 -4.21
C ARG A 596 47.86 -26.33 -3.21
N ARG A 597 48.25 -26.67 -1.98
CA ARG A 597 47.31 -27.02 -0.89
C ARG A 597 46.42 -25.84 -0.50
N GLN A 598 46.94 -24.62 -0.53
CA GLN A 598 46.15 -23.42 -0.26
C GLN A 598 45.13 -23.15 -1.39
N CYS A 599 45.49 -23.37 -2.66
CA CYS A 599 44.55 -23.27 -3.78
C CYS A 599 43.36 -24.23 -3.63
N LEU A 600 43.63 -25.49 -3.31
CA LEU A 600 42.57 -26.50 -3.09
C LEU A 600 41.68 -26.18 -1.88
N ARG A 601 42.24 -25.59 -0.81
CA ARG A 601 41.45 -25.13 0.34
C ARG A 601 40.51 -23.97 -0.03
N LEU A 602 41.04 -22.98 -0.75
CA LEU A 602 40.26 -21.83 -1.20
C LEU A 602 39.17 -22.23 -2.20
N GLU A 603 39.46 -23.14 -3.13
CA GLU A 603 38.47 -23.70 -4.05
C GLU A 603 37.32 -24.37 -3.29
N ALA A 604 37.63 -25.26 -2.34
CA ALA A 604 36.63 -25.96 -1.56
C ALA A 604 35.77 -24.98 -0.73
N ALA A 605 36.37 -23.91 -0.20
CA ALA A 605 35.63 -22.86 0.50
C ALA A 605 34.68 -22.08 -0.42
N VAL A 606 35.09 -21.75 -1.65
CA VAL A 606 34.23 -21.09 -2.65
C VAL A 606 33.11 -22.03 -3.10
N ARG A 607 33.42 -23.31 -3.35
CA ARG A 607 32.44 -24.32 -3.76
C ARG A 607 31.37 -24.57 -2.69
N ASP A 608 31.74 -24.67 -1.42
CA ASP A 608 30.78 -24.80 -0.32
C ASP A 608 29.80 -23.64 -0.27
N GLN A 609 30.26 -22.41 -0.56
CA GLN A 609 29.37 -21.24 -0.59
C GLN A 609 28.38 -21.25 -1.73
N LEU A 610 28.69 -21.92 -2.84
CA LEU A 610 27.76 -22.10 -3.95
C LEU A 610 26.76 -23.22 -3.66
N VAL A 611 27.25 -24.36 -3.18
CA VAL A 611 26.47 -25.60 -3.12
C VAL A 611 25.75 -25.77 -1.79
N ALA A 612 26.34 -25.31 -0.68
CA ALA A 612 25.85 -25.52 0.68
C ALA A 612 25.53 -24.21 1.42
N ARG A 613 25.26 -23.11 0.68
CA ARG A 613 25.09 -21.76 1.23
C ARG A 613 24.17 -21.67 2.46
N ARG A 614 22.99 -22.31 2.41
CA ARG A 614 21.99 -22.25 3.48
C ARG A 614 22.43 -22.98 4.76
N LEU A 615 23.47 -23.81 4.68
CA LEU A 615 24.03 -24.58 5.79
C LEU A 615 25.12 -23.79 6.55
N LEU A 616 25.83 -22.87 5.88
CA LEU A 616 27.05 -22.23 6.38
C LEU A 616 26.77 -21.04 7.31
N ASP A 617 27.31 -21.08 8.52
CA ASP A 617 27.48 -19.93 9.41
C ASP A 617 28.97 -19.70 9.75
N GLN A 618 29.29 -18.77 10.65
CA GLN A 618 30.69 -18.45 10.95
C GLN A 618 31.42 -19.61 11.65
N ASP A 619 30.74 -20.31 12.54
CA ASP A 619 31.33 -21.40 13.32
C ASP A 619 31.59 -22.64 12.46
N LEU A 620 30.63 -23.02 11.60
CA LEU A 620 30.82 -24.13 10.67
C LEU A 620 31.92 -23.83 9.64
N VAL A 621 32.01 -22.60 9.13
CA VAL A 621 33.09 -22.20 8.20
C VAL A 621 34.46 -22.35 8.86
N ALA A 622 34.62 -21.93 10.12
CA ALA A 622 35.86 -22.08 10.86
C ALA A 622 36.21 -23.56 11.11
N ALA A 623 35.21 -24.38 11.45
CA ALA A 623 35.40 -25.83 11.65
C ALA A 623 35.82 -26.55 10.35
N LEU A 624 35.23 -26.19 9.21
CA LEU A 624 35.58 -26.72 7.90
C LEU A 624 37.02 -26.36 7.50
N ASP A 625 37.42 -25.11 7.69
CA ASP A 625 38.79 -24.67 7.37
C ASP A 625 39.83 -25.37 8.27
N GLN A 626 39.54 -25.49 9.57
CA GLN A 626 40.41 -26.20 10.50
C GLN A 626 40.52 -27.70 10.14
N ALA A 627 39.42 -28.36 9.78
CA ALA A 627 39.45 -29.75 9.33
C ALA A 627 40.27 -29.93 8.04
N ARG A 628 40.06 -29.07 7.04
CA ARG A 628 40.82 -29.10 5.78
C ARG A 628 42.30 -28.79 5.96
N SER A 629 42.65 -27.91 6.89
CA SER A 629 44.06 -27.65 7.26
C SER A 629 44.78 -28.87 7.84
N ARG A 630 44.04 -29.79 8.46
CA ARG A 630 44.56 -31.07 8.96
C ARG A 630 44.66 -32.13 7.87
N GLY A 631 44.23 -31.85 6.64
CA GLY A 631 44.22 -32.80 5.52
C GLY A 631 42.95 -33.65 5.41
N ILE A 632 41.85 -33.25 6.07
CA ILE A 632 40.56 -33.93 5.98
C ILE A 632 39.79 -33.39 4.76
N ARG A 633 39.33 -34.27 3.87
CA ARG A 633 38.51 -33.87 2.71
C ARG A 633 37.06 -33.73 3.14
N VAL A 634 36.40 -32.63 2.80
CA VAL A 634 34.98 -32.40 3.14
C VAL A 634 34.22 -31.93 1.91
N ASP A 635 33.17 -32.67 1.54
CA ASP A 635 32.23 -32.35 0.46
C ASP A 635 30.84 -32.09 1.03
N LEU A 636 30.27 -30.92 0.77
CA LEU A 636 28.94 -30.52 1.22
C LEU A 636 27.94 -30.42 0.05
N ALA A 637 26.71 -30.86 0.26
CA ALA A 637 25.63 -30.74 -0.71
C ALA A 637 24.28 -30.39 -0.06
N VAL A 638 23.53 -29.45 -0.63
CA VAL A 638 22.17 -29.10 -0.17
C VAL A 638 21.18 -29.19 -1.35
N GLY A 639 20.21 -30.10 -1.24
CA GLY A 639 19.15 -30.32 -2.20
C GLY A 639 18.15 -29.16 -2.26
N LYS A 640 17.63 -28.89 -3.47
CA LYS A 640 16.59 -27.87 -3.68
C LYS A 640 15.34 -28.22 -2.86
N GLY A 641 15.00 -27.35 -1.90
CA GLY A 641 13.83 -27.53 -1.05
C GLY A 641 14.09 -28.16 0.33
N ALA A 642 15.36 -28.40 0.72
CA ALA A 642 15.68 -28.82 2.09
C ALA A 642 15.11 -27.81 3.12
N ALA A 643 14.48 -28.33 4.18
CA ALA A 643 13.87 -27.54 5.24
C ALA A 643 14.95 -26.92 6.15
N ASP A 644 14.65 -25.77 6.76
CA ASP A 644 15.61 -25.08 7.65
C ASP A 644 15.98 -25.93 8.88
N ALA A 645 15.05 -26.74 9.40
CA ALA A 645 15.31 -27.66 10.51
C ALA A 645 16.37 -28.72 10.14
N THR A 646 16.28 -29.30 8.94
CA THR A 646 17.24 -30.27 8.39
C THR A 646 18.65 -29.68 8.30
N LEU A 647 18.74 -28.40 7.92
CA LEU A 647 20.01 -27.68 7.81
C LEU A 647 20.62 -27.43 9.19
N VAL A 648 19.82 -27.05 10.19
CA VAL A 648 20.30 -26.87 11.57
C VAL A 648 20.85 -28.19 12.11
N THR A 649 20.11 -29.29 11.97
CA THR A 649 20.55 -30.62 12.43
C THR A 649 21.87 -31.05 11.79
N LEU A 650 22.00 -30.89 10.46
CA LEU A 650 23.23 -31.25 9.76
C LEU A 650 24.41 -30.36 10.20
N ARG A 651 24.16 -29.08 10.45
CA ARG A 651 25.17 -28.13 10.91
C ARG A 651 25.71 -28.53 12.28
N ASP A 652 24.82 -28.79 13.24
CA ASP A 652 25.19 -29.14 14.61
C ASP A 652 26.06 -30.42 14.61
N LEU A 653 25.67 -31.42 13.82
CA LEU A 653 26.45 -32.66 13.67
C LEU A 653 27.85 -32.41 13.11
N LEU A 654 27.96 -31.60 12.05
CA LEU A 654 29.27 -31.25 11.47
C LEU A 654 30.14 -30.46 12.46
N GLY A 655 29.53 -29.57 13.26
CA GLY A 655 30.21 -28.81 14.29
C GLY A 655 30.87 -29.68 15.37
N VAL A 656 30.28 -30.84 15.68
CA VAL A 656 30.83 -31.79 16.65
C VAL A 656 31.81 -32.78 16.01
N LEU A 657 31.53 -33.25 14.79
CA LEU A 657 32.35 -34.27 14.13
C LEU A 657 33.68 -33.77 13.59
N LEU A 658 33.67 -32.62 12.90
CA LEU A 658 34.85 -32.09 12.23
C LEU A 658 36.05 -31.90 13.19
N PRO A 659 35.89 -31.43 14.44
CA PRO A 659 36.98 -31.33 15.43
C PRO A 659 37.65 -32.65 15.81
N ILE A 660 36.94 -33.78 15.76
CA ILE A 660 37.37 -35.07 16.34
C ILE A 660 38.12 -35.95 15.31
N LEU A 661 37.83 -35.75 14.02
CA LEU A 661 38.44 -36.51 12.93
C LEU A 661 39.96 -36.26 12.79
N ARG A 662 40.70 -37.30 12.42
CA ARG A 662 42.16 -37.25 12.15
C ARG A 662 42.45 -37.63 10.69
N ALA A 663 43.47 -37.03 10.09
CA ALA A 663 43.86 -37.36 8.72
C ALA A 663 44.61 -38.70 8.62
N PRO A 664 44.50 -39.42 7.48
CA PRO A 664 43.62 -39.13 6.34
C PRO A 664 42.16 -39.54 6.62
N SER A 665 41.23 -38.59 6.47
CA SER A 665 39.78 -38.83 6.57
C SER A 665 39.03 -38.05 5.50
N ALA A 666 37.88 -38.55 5.06
CA ALA A 666 37.01 -37.86 4.11
C ALA A 666 35.56 -37.87 4.60
N VAL A 667 34.91 -36.70 4.57
CA VAL A 667 33.53 -36.46 4.99
C VAL A 667 32.71 -36.01 3.80
N ARG A 668 31.59 -36.68 3.52
CA ARG A 668 30.58 -36.19 2.59
C ARG A 668 29.30 -35.92 3.36
N ALA A 669 28.73 -34.72 3.27
CA ALA A 669 27.52 -34.34 3.99
C ALA A 669 26.46 -33.77 3.05
N THR A 670 25.28 -34.38 3.02
CA THR A 670 24.18 -33.99 2.14
C THR A 670 22.91 -33.69 2.94
N ALA A 671 22.22 -32.59 2.64
CA ALA A 671 20.85 -32.32 3.12
C ALA A 671 19.87 -32.40 1.95
N ALA A 672 18.82 -33.23 2.01
CA ALA A 672 17.87 -33.41 0.90
C ALA A 672 16.41 -33.49 1.39
N PRO A 673 15.41 -33.13 0.54
CA PRO A 673 13.99 -33.29 0.86
C PRO A 673 13.51 -34.74 0.74
N ILE A 674 12.46 -35.12 1.49
CA ILE A 674 11.91 -36.50 1.51
C ILE A 674 11.59 -37.08 0.12
N SER A 675 11.23 -36.25 -0.87
CA SER A 675 10.86 -36.72 -2.21
C SER A 675 12.00 -37.33 -3.03
N GLN A 676 13.25 -37.21 -2.58
CA GLN A 676 14.43 -37.80 -3.24
C GLN A 676 14.91 -39.11 -2.58
N LEU A 677 14.16 -39.67 -1.62
CA LEU A 677 14.52 -40.88 -0.85
C LEU A 677 14.68 -42.15 -1.71
N ASP A 678 13.86 -42.32 -2.75
CA ASP A 678 13.80 -43.60 -3.50
C ASP A 678 15.11 -43.89 -4.24
N ASP A 679 15.78 -42.86 -4.76
CA ASP A 679 17.05 -42.98 -5.49
C ASP A 679 18.21 -43.36 -4.54
N LEU A 680 18.19 -42.87 -3.31
CA LEU A 680 19.23 -43.03 -2.29
C LEU A 680 19.08 -44.31 -1.45
N SER A 681 17.84 -44.79 -1.28
CA SER A 681 17.54 -46.08 -0.63
C SER A 681 18.15 -47.27 -1.37
N SER A 682 18.34 -47.16 -2.69
CA SER A 682 18.99 -48.17 -3.53
C SER A 682 20.49 -48.30 -3.22
N ALA A 683 21.15 -47.20 -2.85
CA ALA A 683 22.55 -47.19 -2.43
C ALA A 683 22.73 -47.84 -1.04
N ALA A 684 21.69 -47.89 -0.20
CA ALA A 684 21.75 -48.40 1.17
C ALA A 684 21.98 -49.92 1.28
N LYS A 685 21.90 -50.66 0.18
CA LYS A 685 22.11 -52.12 0.13
C LYS A 685 23.58 -52.57 0.02
N VAL A 686 24.54 -51.64 0.09
CA VAL A 686 25.97 -51.96 0.01
C VAL A 686 26.48 -52.54 1.35
N PRO A 687 27.23 -53.67 1.36
CA PRO A 687 27.75 -54.27 2.59
C PRO A 687 28.71 -53.31 3.34
N GLY A 688 28.62 -53.26 4.68
CA GLY A 688 29.47 -52.40 5.52
C GLY A 688 28.87 -51.04 5.90
N ARG A 689 27.57 -50.83 5.65
CA ARG A 689 26.88 -49.57 5.90
C ARG A 689 26.19 -49.58 7.27
N ILE A 690 26.60 -48.70 8.18
CA ILE A 690 25.84 -48.40 9.41
C ILE A 690 24.72 -47.41 9.02
N VAL A 691 23.50 -47.64 9.49
CA VAL A 691 22.34 -46.77 9.25
C VAL A 691 21.77 -46.41 10.62
N VAL A 692 21.88 -45.14 11.00
CA VAL A 692 21.43 -44.65 12.31
C VAL A 692 20.16 -43.82 12.16
N THR A 693 19.02 -44.47 11.99
CA THR A 693 17.72 -43.79 12.00
C THR A 693 17.39 -43.35 13.42
N HIS A 694 17.34 -42.04 13.68
CA HIS A 694 17.01 -41.54 15.02
C HIS A 694 15.88 -40.49 14.98
N GLN A 695 14.77 -40.78 15.67
CA GLN A 695 13.75 -39.78 16.04
C GLN A 695 14.08 -39.25 17.45
N GLY A 696 14.91 -38.20 17.57
CA GLY A 696 15.34 -37.60 18.85
C GLY A 696 16.76 -37.02 18.84
N SER A 697 17.17 -36.33 19.91
CA SER A 697 18.32 -35.39 19.98
C SER A 697 19.67 -35.92 19.45
N ALA A 698 20.41 -35.04 18.77
CA ALA A 698 21.68 -35.29 18.07
C ALA A 698 22.77 -36.04 18.87
N GLU A 699 22.71 -36.01 20.22
CA GLU A 699 23.68 -36.69 21.11
C GLU A 699 23.66 -38.23 21.03
N GLY A 700 22.51 -38.87 20.80
CA GLY A 700 22.40 -40.34 20.81
C GLY A 700 22.91 -41.02 19.53
N ALA A 701 22.67 -40.40 18.38
CA ALA A 701 23.21 -40.86 17.09
C ALA A 701 24.74 -40.65 17.00
N PHE A 702 25.24 -39.68 17.76
CA PHE A 702 26.66 -39.32 17.86
C PHE A 702 27.47 -40.39 18.60
N ASP A 703 27.01 -40.88 19.75
CA ASP A 703 27.74 -41.91 20.52
C ASP A 703 27.97 -43.20 19.72
N ALA A 704 26.98 -43.60 18.91
CA ALA A 704 27.09 -44.77 18.02
C ALA A 704 28.07 -44.54 16.85
N ALA A 705 28.12 -43.33 16.29
CA ALA A 705 29.06 -42.98 15.22
C ALA A 705 30.50 -42.85 15.75
N VAL A 706 30.68 -42.29 16.95
CA VAL A 706 31.97 -42.16 17.64
C VAL A 706 32.53 -43.52 18.05
N LEU A 707 31.68 -44.46 18.50
CA LEU A 707 32.08 -45.84 18.82
C LEU A 707 32.53 -46.65 17.58
N ALA A 708 32.13 -46.26 16.37
CA ALA A 708 32.47 -46.94 15.12
C ALA A 708 33.71 -46.37 14.39
N LEU A 709 34.24 -45.22 14.83
CA LEU A 709 35.37 -44.53 14.19
C LEU A 709 36.72 -45.13 14.63
N GLY A 710 37.24 -46.07 13.84
CA GLY A 710 38.65 -46.49 13.88
C GLY A 710 39.57 -45.53 13.10
N HIS A 711 40.89 -45.66 13.29
CA HIS A 711 41.88 -44.94 12.48
C HIS A 711 41.69 -45.24 10.98
N ASP A 712 41.80 -44.21 10.13
CA ASP A 712 41.64 -44.24 8.66
C ASP A 712 40.20 -44.53 8.17
N SER A 713 39.27 -43.56 8.32
CA SER A 713 37.84 -43.74 8.02
C SER A 713 37.28 -42.72 7.01
N ARG A 714 36.44 -43.19 6.08
CA ARG A 714 35.62 -42.42 5.15
C ARG A 714 34.18 -42.34 5.67
N VAL A 715 33.73 -41.14 6.01
CA VAL A 715 32.42 -40.88 6.64
C VAL A 715 31.49 -40.22 5.61
N SER A 716 30.31 -40.79 5.36
CA SER A 716 29.25 -40.16 4.58
C SER A 716 28.04 -39.93 5.48
N MET A 717 27.55 -38.71 5.52
CA MET A 717 26.41 -38.27 6.32
C MET A 717 25.33 -37.72 5.40
N GLU A 718 24.09 -38.11 5.62
CA GLU A 718 22.97 -37.63 4.84
C GLU A 718 21.78 -37.38 5.76
N VAL A 719 21.24 -36.16 5.75
CA VAL A 719 20.11 -35.75 6.59
C VAL A 719 18.92 -35.47 5.68
N ILE A 720 17.84 -36.23 5.87
CA ILE A 720 16.61 -36.13 5.11
C ILE A 720 15.48 -35.86 6.09
N ASP A 721 15.03 -34.61 6.15
CA ASP A 721 14.13 -34.11 7.20
C ASP A 721 14.63 -34.45 8.61
N ASP A 722 14.09 -35.52 9.23
CA ASP A 722 14.42 -36.02 10.58
C ASP A 722 15.27 -37.31 10.57
N VAL A 723 15.67 -37.82 9.40
CA VAL A 723 16.42 -39.08 9.27
C VAL A 723 17.88 -38.78 8.96
N LEU A 724 18.78 -39.17 9.86
CA LEU A 724 20.22 -39.16 9.67
C LEU A 724 20.69 -40.53 9.14
N LEU A 725 21.50 -40.53 8.09
CA LEU A 725 22.20 -41.70 7.58
C LEU A 725 23.70 -41.45 7.72
N VAL A 726 24.42 -42.28 8.49
CA VAL A 726 25.87 -42.15 8.70
C VAL A 726 26.59 -43.43 8.30
N GLN A 727 27.32 -43.40 7.19
CA GLN A 727 28.16 -44.49 6.71
C GLN A 727 29.62 -44.24 7.07
N VAL A 728 30.30 -45.25 7.62
CA VAL A 728 31.74 -45.21 7.94
C VAL A 728 32.41 -46.40 7.26
N LEU A 729 33.40 -46.16 6.39
CA LEU A 729 34.17 -47.18 5.68
C LEU A 729 35.67 -47.05 6.01
N PRO A 730 36.42 -48.15 6.22
CA PRO A 730 37.87 -48.07 6.40
C PRO A 730 38.57 -47.67 5.08
N ILE A 731 39.63 -46.88 5.18
CA ILE A 731 40.48 -46.47 4.04
C ILE A 731 41.61 -47.50 3.91
N ALA A 732 41.67 -48.24 2.80
CA ALA A 732 42.74 -49.22 2.56
C ALA A 732 44.05 -48.54 2.09
N PRO A 733 45.24 -49.02 2.50
CA PRO A 733 46.51 -48.48 2.02
C PRO A 733 46.70 -48.78 0.53
N GLY A 734 46.67 -47.74 -0.32
CA GLY A 734 46.87 -47.84 -1.77
C GLY A 734 45.62 -47.64 -2.63
N ASP A 735 44.45 -47.40 -2.03
CA ASP A 735 43.26 -47.02 -2.80
C ASP A 735 43.49 -45.64 -3.46
N PRO A 736 43.32 -45.49 -4.79
CA PRO A 736 43.38 -44.17 -5.40
C PRO A 736 42.28 -43.31 -4.76
N ILE A 737 42.68 -42.20 -4.17
CA ILE A 737 41.75 -41.19 -3.61
C ILE A 737 41.04 -40.40 -4.76
N GLU A 738 41.08 -40.95 -5.98
CA GLU A 738 40.46 -40.43 -7.21
C GLU A 738 39.51 -41.44 -7.86
N ALA A 739 38.51 -40.88 -8.55
CA ALA A 739 37.44 -41.49 -9.35
C ALA A 739 36.19 -41.98 -8.59
N SER A 740 35.28 -41.04 -8.33
CA SER A 740 33.83 -41.24 -8.54
C SER A 740 33.15 -39.88 -8.77
N ALA A 741 33.58 -39.21 -9.84
CA ALA A 741 32.86 -38.08 -10.44
C ALA A 741 32.40 -38.39 -11.88
N GLU A 742 32.69 -39.58 -12.43
CA GLU A 742 32.12 -40.04 -13.70
C GLU A 742 31.17 -41.21 -13.43
N SER A 743 29.90 -40.89 -13.18
CA SER A 743 28.72 -41.70 -13.58
C SER A 743 27.47 -41.16 -12.88
N ARG A 744 27.01 -39.98 -13.31
CA ARG A 744 25.57 -39.63 -13.33
C ARG A 744 25.25 -38.36 -14.16
N ASP A 745 26.12 -37.99 -15.10
CA ASP A 745 25.79 -37.07 -16.20
C ASP A 745 26.07 -37.78 -17.54
N SER A 746 25.20 -38.74 -17.86
CA SER A 746 24.94 -39.12 -19.25
C SER A 746 23.43 -39.03 -19.47
N GLN A 747 22.91 -37.81 -19.40
CA GLN A 747 21.73 -37.43 -20.17
C GLN A 747 22.16 -36.25 -21.03
N ASP A 748 22.26 -36.55 -22.32
CA ASP A 748 22.44 -35.73 -23.52
C ASP A 748 22.80 -34.23 -23.39
N PRO A 749 23.70 -33.72 -24.25
CA PRO A 749 23.88 -32.29 -24.40
C PRO A 749 22.53 -31.64 -24.81
N PRO A 750 22.20 -30.43 -24.32
CA PRO A 750 21.04 -29.72 -24.83
C PRO A 750 21.31 -29.41 -26.30
N GLU A 751 20.57 -30.08 -27.16
CA GLU A 751 20.52 -29.80 -28.59
C GLU A 751 20.26 -28.29 -28.77
N LEU A 752 21.17 -27.64 -29.49
CA LEU A 752 21.00 -26.28 -29.98
C LEU A 752 19.71 -26.24 -30.81
N ALA A 753 18.62 -25.79 -30.21
CA ALA A 753 17.38 -25.51 -30.93
C ALA A 753 17.59 -24.26 -31.80
N GLU A 754 17.98 -24.49 -33.05
CA GLU A 754 17.87 -23.48 -34.10
C GLU A 754 16.40 -23.10 -34.38
N PRO A 755 16.15 -21.87 -34.86
CA PRO A 755 14.84 -21.24 -34.84
C PRO A 755 14.03 -21.57 -36.09
N SER A 756 13.04 -22.45 -36.00
CA SER A 756 11.96 -22.48 -37.01
C SER A 756 10.73 -23.27 -36.55
N ARG A 757 9.64 -22.54 -36.25
CA ARG A 757 8.25 -22.82 -36.68
C ARG A 757 7.27 -21.89 -35.94
N LEU A 758 7.22 -20.66 -36.41
CA LEU A 758 5.98 -19.90 -36.47
C LEU A 758 5.06 -20.58 -37.50
N ALA A 759 4.01 -21.27 -37.05
CA ALA A 759 2.77 -21.40 -37.83
C ALA A 759 1.64 -22.04 -37.00
N ARG A 760 0.63 -21.23 -36.72
CA ARG A 760 -0.80 -21.58 -36.67
C ARG A 760 -1.22 -22.69 -35.68
N VAL A 761 -1.75 -22.28 -34.54
CA VAL A 761 -3.03 -22.81 -34.06
C VAL A 761 -3.90 -21.64 -33.62
N SER A 762 -4.84 -21.34 -34.50
CA SER A 762 -6.02 -20.51 -34.32
C SER A 762 -7.10 -21.36 -33.65
N GLU A 763 -7.93 -20.70 -32.83
CA GLU A 763 -9.27 -21.11 -32.37
C GLU A 763 -9.39 -22.30 -31.40
N ALA A 764 -9.78 -22.00 -30.16
CA ALA A 764 -11.14 -22.22 -29.65
C ALA A 764 -11.17 -22.42 -28.12
N CYS A 765 -11.71 -21.44 -27.37
CA CYS A 765 -12.60 -21.75 -26.24
C CYS A 765 -13.41 -20.51 -25.83
N PRO A 766 -14.73 -20.65 -25.58
CA PRO A 766 -15.62 -19.56 -25.21
C PRO A 766 -15.75 -19.39 -23.69
N ALA A 767 -15.79 -18.15 -23.22
CA ALA A 767 -16.53 -17.67 -22.03
C ALA A 767 -16.45 -16.14 -21.94
#